data_AF-A0A085NJS8-F1
#
_entry.id   AF-A0A085NJS8-F1
#
_cell.length_a   1.000
_cell.length_b   1.000
_cell.length_c   1.000
_cell.angle_alpha   90.00
_cell.angle_beta   90.00
_cell.angle_gamma   90.00
#
_symmetry.space_group_name_H-M   'P 1'
#
loop_
_entity.id
_entity.type
_entity.pdbx_description
1 polymer ?
#
loop_
_entity_poly.entity_id
_entity_poly.type
_entity_poly.pdbx_seq_one_letter_code
_entity_poly.pdbx_strand_id
1 'polypeptide(L)'
;MDGELYDEFGNYIGPDFESDEDEDYDFDYTREVREEVEAAEDEARGEVEQVAAVEDDMESEAVVLHEDKKYYPSAMEVYGPDVETVVQEEDTQPLTEPIVQPIRSKKFQSMEHNLPDTVYNKEYMADMMDCTTLIRNVALAGHLHHGKTCFVDCLIEQTHPAFTRRDDRDVRFSSYISTGLQLTFLFSIRHVNFSDEVSAAFRLCDGVMIFVDAHEGVMLNTERLLKMAITENIAITLCINKIDRLILELKLPPTEAYFKMRHVLDDVNNLVSTLKGTSETSPTFSPLLGNVCFASGRYNICFSLVSFAHLYKEAYGNIEANEFARRLWGDIYFNKKTRKFVRKAPNSETPRTFVQFILEPLYKIFSQIVGEVDTTLPRVMSELGIRLSKEEQKSNIRPLLSIICRRFFGDFTSFVDVVTQHVPSPVTNGMSKMELNYTGPTKSDIWDALVSCDPDGPLMVQTTKNYTTPDTSSFYAFGRVFSGTLHAQQDVKILGENYTLQDEEDSRVMTVGRLWVCESRYNIEVNRVPAGNWVLIEGIDEPIVKTATITDAAPNEDARADVYIFRPLKFNTRSVIKIAVEPVNPSELPKMLDGLRKVNKSYPLLSTRVEESGEHVILGTGELYLDCVLHDVRKVFSEIDIKVADPVVAFCETVVETSALKCFAETPNRKNKLTMIAEPLERGLAEDIENEAVQISWNRKKLGEFFQTKYNWDLLAARSIWAFGPDNIGPNILVDDTLPSEVNKTLLSAIKDSVVQGFQWASREGPLCEEPIRNVKFKLLDAVIAEEPLYHGGGQVIPTARRVAYSAFLMATPRLMEPYYFVEVTAPADCVSAVYTVLARRRGHVTQDLPIPGSPLYTIKAFIPAIDSFGFETDLRTHTQGQAFCLSVFHHWQIVPGDPLDKSIYIKPLEPQPATHLAREFMIKTRRRKGLSEDVSVNKFFDDPMLLELAKQDVMFNYPA
;
A
#
# COMPACT_ATOMS: atom_id res chain seq x y z
N MET A 1 29.93 -45.78 30.62
CA MET A 1 28.53 -45.57 30.19
C MET A 1 28.54 -46.06 28.77
N ASP A 2 27.96 -47.23 28.56
CA ASP A 2 28.11 -47.98 27.32
C ASP A 2 27.27 -47.33 26.22
N GLY A 3 27.93 -46.97 25.11
CA GLY A 3 27.35 -46.17 24.02
C GLY A 3 26.42 -46.94 23.08
N GLU A 4 26.14 -48.21 23.35
CA GLU A 4 25.33 -49.08 22.49
C GLU A 4 23.85 -49.16 22.95
N LEU A 5 23.51 -48.59 24.11
CA LEU A 5 22.14 -48.57 24.65
C LEU A 5 21.36 -47.29 24.31
N TYR A 6 21.94 -46.40 23.50
CA TYR A 6 21.34 -45.12 23.13
C TYR A 6 21.49 -44.86 21.63
N ASP A 7 20.47 -44.31 20.97
CA ASP A 7 20.55 -43.89 19.56
C ASP A 7 21.39 -42.61 19.36
N GLU A 8 21.62 -42.24 18.09
CA GLU A 8 22.34 -41.01 17.70
C GLU A 8 21.62 -39.71 18.14
N PHE A 9 20.42 -39.79 18.72
CA PHE A 9 19.67 -38.69 19.29
C PHE A 9 19.57 -38.74 20.84
N GLY A 10 20.21 -39.73 21.48
CA GLY A 10 20.29 -39.83 22.94
C GLY A 10 19.08 -40.50 23.62
N ASN A 11 18.25 -41.22 22.88
CA ASN A 11 17.14 -41.98 23.44
C ASN A 11 17.60 -43.38 23.86
N TYR A 12 17.18 -43.84 25.04
CA TYR A 12 17.56 -45.15 25.57
C TYR A 12 16.79 -46.28 24.86
N ILE A 13 17.51 -47.20 24.22
CA ILE A 13 16.93 -48.30 23.44
C ILE A 13 16.76 -49.59 24.26
N GLY A 14 17.44 -49.74 25.40
CA GLY A 14 17.38 -50.99 26.19
C GLY A 14 18.10 -52.17 25.52
N PRO A 15 18.44 -53.23 26.27
CA PRO A 15 19.27 -54.33 25.74
C PRO A 15 18.48 -55.33 24.90
N ASP A 16 19.03 -55.67 23.73
CA ASP A 16 18.52 -56.73 22.85
C ASP A 16 18.70 -58.12 23.48
N PHE A 17 17.63 -58.92 23.47
CA PHE A 17 17.67 -60.35 23.81
C PHE A 17 17.63 -61.18 22.51
N GLU A 18 18.77 -61.77 22.12
CA GLU A 18 18.87 -63.00 21.30
C GLU A 18 18.65 -64.21 22.25
N SER A 19 18.07 -65.37 21.94
CA SER A 19 17.37 -66.04 20.84
C SER A 19 16.77 -67.33 21.51
N ASP A 20 15.70 -68.00 21.07
CA ASP A 20 15.64 -68.93 19.93
C ASP A 20 14.30 -69.72 19.89
N GLU A 21 13.99 -70.21 18.68
CA GLU A 21 13.15 -71.36 18.27
C GLU A 21 11.65 -71.15 17.91
N ASP A 22 11.45 -70.74 16.64
CA ASP A 22 10.78 -71.45 15.52
C ASP A 22 9.36 -72.08 15.67
N GLU A 23 8.40 -71.63 14.84
CA GLU A 23 7.87 -72.36 13.64
C GLU A 23 6.59 -71.70 13.03
N ASP A 24 6.78 -71.15 11.82
CA ASP A 24 5.93 -70.98 10.61
C ASP A 24 4.37 -70.91 10.61
N TYR A 25 3.79 -69.82 10.04
CA TYR A 25 3.24 -69.75 8.66
C TYR A 25 2.26 -68.56 8.42
N ASP A 26 2.62 -67.71 7.45
CA ASP A 26 1.87 -66.90 6.45
C ASP A 26 0.46 -66.29 6.68
N PHE A 27 0.41 -64.94 6.50
CA PHE A 27 -0.43 -64.08 5.61
C PHE A 27 -1.95 -64.36 5.50
N ASP A 28 -2.91 -63.42 5.55
CA ASP A 28 -2.96 -62.04 5.06
C ASP A 28 -4.31 -61.37 5.44
N TYR A 29 -4.43 -60.06 5.17
CA TYR A 29 -5.60 -59.18 5.04
C TYR A 29 -5.98 -58.20 6.18
N THR A 30 -5.39 -57.01 6.02
CA THR A 30 -6.05 -55.69 5.96
C THR A 30 -6.81 -55.18 7.17
N ARG A 31 -6.15 -54.23 7.84
CA ARG A 31 -6.72 -53.23 8.74
C ARG A 31 -6.90 -51.94 7.94
N GLU A 32 -8.12 -51.67 7.49
CA GLU A 32 -8.53 -50.33 7.05
C GLU A 32 -9.51 -49.74 8.06
N VAL A 33 -9.06 -48.62 8.64
CA VAL A 33 -9.82 -47.38 8.86
C VAL A 33 -11.20 -47.52 9.51
N ARG A 34 -11.21 -47.37 10.84
CA ARG A 34 -12.30 -46.67 11.52
C ARG A 34 -11.98 -45.18 11.44
N GLU A 35 -12.80 -44.45 10.69
CA GLU A 35 -13.46 -43.21 11.08
C GLU A 35 -14.01 -42.58 9.81
N GLU A 36 -15.32 -42.75 9.60
CA GLU A 36 -16.22 -41.68 9.18
C GLU A 36 -17.65 -42.22 9.12
N VAL A 37 -18.59 -41.29 9.26
CA VAL A 37 -20.06 -41.41 9.18
C VAL A 37 -20.77 -41.64 10.53
N GLU A 38 -20.62 -40.66 11.43
CA GLU A 38 -21.78 -40.07 12.09
C GLU A 38 -22.37 -38.99 11.15
N ALA A 39 -23.56 -39.24 10.61
CA ALA A 39 -24.61 -38.25 10.33
C ALA A 39 -25.71 -38.87 9.47
N ALA A 40 -26.66 -39.56 10.09
CA ALA A 40 -28.05 -39.59 9.64
C ALA A 40 -28.94 -40.25 10.71
N GLU A 41 -30.07 -39.61 10.98
CA GLU A 41 -31.31 -40.18 11.53
C GLU A 41 -31.49 -40.16 13.06
N ASP A 42 -31.67 -38.95 13.58
CA ASP A 42 -32.80 -38.67 14.47
C ASP A 42 -34.10 -38.71 13.63
N GLU A 43 -34.94 -39.73 13.82
CA GLU A 43 -36.39 -39.60 14.04
C GLU A 43 -37.07 -40.98 14.09
N ALA A 44 -37.97 -41.15 15.07
CA ALA A 44 -38.93 -42.24 15.23
C ALA A 44 -38.44 -43.57 15.86
N ARG A 45 -38.21 -43.56 17.17
CA ARG A 45 -38.55 -44.73 18.01
C ARG A 45 -40.07 -44.80 18.20
N GLY A 46 -40.72 -45.62 17.39
CA GLY A 46 -42.06 -46.14 17.62
C GLY A 46 -42.03 -47.65 17.50
N GLU A 47 -42.43 -48.33 18.59
CA GLU A 47 -42.88 -49.73 18.64
C GLU A 47 -41.81 -50.81 18.37
N VAL A 48 -41.45 -51.59 19.39
CA VAL A 48 -42.02 -52.91 19.67
C VAL A 48 -41.27 -53.50 20.87
N GLU A 49 -42.04 -53.73 21.92
CA GLU A 49 -41.72 -54.45 23.14
C GLU A 49 -41.88 -55.97 22.90
N GLN A 50 -41.17 -56.80 23.68
CA GLN A 50 -41.32 -58.27 23.84
C GLN A 50 -40.67 -59.10 22.71
N VAL A 51 -39.81 -60.11 22.90
CA VAL A 51 -39.73 -61.26 23.83
C VAL A 51 -38.25 -61.71 23.76
N ALA A 52 -37.48 -61.91 24.83
CA ALA A 52 -37.41 -63.16 25.58
C ALA A 52 -36.36 -63.00 26.68
N ALA A 53 -36.77 -63.18 27.93
CA ALA A 53 -35.90 -63.62 28.99
C ALA A 53 -36.12 -65.14 29.16
N VAL A 54 -35.03 -65.88 29.30
CA VAL A 54 -34.78 -67.02 30.22
C VAL A 54 -33.68 -67.87 29.60
N GLU A 55 -32.50 -67.86 30.24
CA GLU A 55 -31.53 -68.95 30.38
C GLU A 55 -30.40 -68.38 31.29
N ASP A 56 -30.57 -68.48 32.60
CA ASP A 56 -30.12 -69.55 33.52
C ASP A 56 -28.68 -69.37 34.02
N ASP A 57 -28.54 -69.44 35.34
CA ASP A 57 -27.32 -69.38 36.13
C ASP A 57 -26.24 -70.35 35.63
N MET A 58 -25.10 -69.81 35.19
CA MET A 58 -23.82 -70.51 35.21
C MET A 58 -22.76 -69.58 35.77
N GLU A 59 -22.40 -69.77 37.04
CA GLU A 59 -21.15 -69.27 37.61
C GLU A 59 -19.98 -69.95 36.88
N SER A 60 -19.46 -69.29 35.85
CA SER A 60 -18.16 -69.64 35.28
C SER A 60 -17.08 -69.06 36.20
N GLU A 61 -16.26 -69.91 36.82
CA GLU A 61 -15.02 -69.52 37.48
C GLU A 61 -13.98 -69.09 36.44
N ALA A 62 -14.26 -68.00 35.72
CA ALA A 62 -13.30 -67.36 34.84
C ALA A 62 -12.27 -66.60 35.69
N VAL A 63 -10.99 -66.99 35.59
CA VAL A 63 -9.89 -66.33 36.31
C VAL A 63 -9.71 -64.91 35.75
N VAL A 64 -9.99 -63.89 36.55
CA VAL A 64 -9.71 -62.50 36.22
C VAL A 64 -8.24 -62.20 36.52
N LEU A 65 -7.51 -61.68 35.53
CA LEU A 65 -6.12 -61.24 35.70
C LEU A 65 -6.03 -60.11 36.73
N HIS A 66 -4.87 -59.96 37.38
CA HIS A 66 -4.70 -58.94 38.44
C HIS A 66 -4.90 -57.50 37.93
N GLU A 67 -4.49 -57.23 36.69
CA GLU A 67 -4.64 -55.93 36.02
C GLU A 67 -6.09 -55.61 35.65
N ASP A 68 -6.87 -56.62 35.25
CA ASP A 68 -8.30 -56.48 34.89
C ASP A 68 -9.24 -56.62 36.08
N LYS A 69 -8.69 -56.82 37.29
CA LYS A 69 -9.47 -56.97 38.51
C LYS A 69 -10.15 -55.65 38.85
N LYS A 70 -11.39 -55.50 38.43
CA LYS A 70 -12.28 -54.41 38.85
C LYS A 70 -12.63 -54.60 40.33
N TYR A 71 -11.92 -53.88 41.20
CA TYR A 71 -12.15 -53.92 42.65
C TYR A 71 -13.44 -53.20 43.07
N TYR A 72 -13.89 -52.24 42.27
CA TYR A 72 -15.05 -51.41 42.56
C TYR A 72 -16.01 -51.40 41.36
N PRO A 73 -17.34 -51.38 41.61
CA PRO A 73 -18.34 -51.22 40.56
C PRO A 73 -18.18 -49.85 39.87
N SER A 74 -18.66 -49.74 38.63
CA SER A 74 -18.57 -48.47 37.90
C SER A 74 -19.43 -47.39 38.58
N ALA A 75 -19.04 -46.12 38.44
CA ALA A 75 -19.80 -45.03 39.06
C ALA A 75 -21.26 -44.97 38.58
N MET A 76 -21.51 -45.35 37.32
CA MET A 76 -22.85 -45.46 36.75
C MET A 76 -23.68 -46.58 37.41
N GLU A 77 -23.07 -47.71 37.77
CA GLU A 77 -23.75 -48.79 38.52
C GLU A 77 -24.09 -48.37 39.94
N VAL A 78 -23.27 -47.51 40.57
CA VAL A 78 -23.48 -47.06 41.94
C VAL A 78 -24.60 -46.01 42.03
N TYR A 79 -24.61 -45.03 41.13
CA TYR A 79 -25.53 -43.90 41.20
C TYR A 79 -26.76 -44.04 40.29
N GLY A 80 -26.73 -44.97 39.32
CA GLY A 80 -27.80 -45.21 38.36
C GLY A 80 -27.75 -44.29 37.14
N PRO A 81 -28.57 -44.57 36.11
CA PRO A 81 -28.56 -43.83 34.84
C PRO A 81 -29.11 -42.40 34.96
N ASP A 82 -29.84 -42.09 36.03
CA ASP A 82 -30.41 -40.75 36.27
C ASP A 82 -29.36 -39.75 36.80
N VAL A 83 -28.15 -40.21 37.14
CA VAL A 83 -27.07 -39.38 37.71
C VAL A 83 -25.88 -39.35 36.76
N GLU A 84 -25.60 -38.17 36.20
CA GLU A 84 -24.41 -37.94 35.38
C GLU A 84 -23.17 -37.94 36.27
N THR A 85 -22.35 -38.98 36.13
CA THR A 85 -21.05 -39.03 36.81
C THR A 85 -19.99 -38.40 35.91
N VAL A 86 -19.49 -37.23 36.31
CA VAL A 86 -18.41 -36.54 35.61
C VAL A 86 -17.10 -36.77 36.33
N VAL A 87 -16.09 -37.27 35.62
CA VAL A 87 -14.70 -37.40 36.11
C VAL A 87 -13.87 -36.30 35.45
N GLN A 88 -13.38 -35.34 36.26
CA GLN A 88 -12.52 -34.25 35.80
C GLN A 88 -11.14 -34.44 36.43
N GLU A 89 -10.17 -34.86 35.61
CA GLU A 89 -8.79 -35.11 36.06
C GLU A 89 -7.88 -33.88 35.88
N GLU A 90 -8.15 -33.07 34.87
CA GLU A 90 -7.41 -31.86 34.54
C GLU A 90 -8.32 -30.62 34.57
N ASP A 91 -7.73 -29.46 34.88
CA ASP A 91 -8.45 -28.19 34.85
C ASP A 91 -8.76 -27.79 33.40
N THR A 92 -9.96 -27.28 33.16
CA THR A 92 -10.40 -26.82 31.82
C THR A 92 -9.73 -25.51 31.37
N GLN A 93 -9.08 -24.78 32.29
CA GLN A 93 -8.42 -23.50 32.02
C GLN A 93 -7.06 -23.43 32.73
N PRO A 94 -6.03 -22.83 32.11
CA PRO A 94 -4.71 -22.70 32.71
C PRO A 94 -4.69 -21.65 33.83
N LEU A 95 -3.77 -21.77 34.78
CA LEU A 95 -3.60 -20.84 35.91
C LEU A 95 -3.32 -19.38 35.47
N THR A 96 -2.82 -19.18 34.25
CA THR A 96 -2.59 -17.84 33.67
C THR A 96 -3.89 -17.10 33.35
N GLU A 97 -4.99 -17.83 33.13
CA GLU A 97 -6.30 -17.24 32.91
C GLU A 97 -6.99 -16.95 34.25
N PRO A 98 -7.30 -15.68 34.56
CA PRO A 98 -7.91 -15.34 35.83
C PRO A 98 -9.38 -15.77 35.87
N ILE A 99 -9.79 -16.44 36.95
CA ILE A 99 -11.18 -16.86 37.19
C ILE A 99 -12.16 -15.68 37.09
N VAL A 100 -11.75 -14.51 37.60
CA VAL A 100 -12.50 -13.25 37.45
C VAL A 100 -11.70 -12.33 36.54
N GLN A 101 -12.21 -12.09 35.33
CA GLN A 101 -11.54 -11.24 34.37
C GLN A 101 -11.43 -9.79 34.88
N PRO A 102 -10.22 -9.20 34.89
CA PRO A 102 -10.07 -7.80 35.27
C PRO A 102 -10.67 -6.90 34.18
N ILE A 103 -11.28 -5.78 34.61
CA ILE A 103 -11.78 -4.76 33.67
C ILE A 103 -10.58 -4.11 32.99
N ARG A 104 -10.32 -4.47 31.72
CA ARG A 104 -9.27 -3.88 30.88
C ARG A 104 -9.91 -2.95 29.85
N SER A 105 -9.57 -1.66 29.89
CA SER A 105 -9.91 -0.74 28.80
C SER A 105 -8.85 -0.80 27.70
N LYS A 106 -9.23 -1.24 26.50
CA LYS A 106 -8.34 -1.19 25.34
C LYS A 106 -8.17 0.27 24.91
N LYS A 107 -6.94 0.77 24.89
CA LYS A 107 -6.61 2.13 24.45
C LYS A 107 -5.37 2.09 23.57
N PHE A 108 -5.58 1.97 22.26
CA PHE A 108 -4.50 1.97 21.26
C PHE A 108 -4.23 3.37 20.69
N GLN A 109 -5.22 4.26 20.77
CA GLN A 109 -5.12 5.64 20.31
C GLN A 109 -5.22 6.62 21.48
N SER A 110 -4.47 7.72 21.39
CA SER A 110 -4.57 8.84 22.33
C SER A 110 -5.72 9.76 21.90
N MET A 111 -6.96 9.32 22.17
CA MET A 111 -8.15 10.12 21.93
C MET A 111 -8.59 10.87 23.20
N GLU A 112 -8.87 12.15 23.05
CA GLU A 112 -9.46 13.04 24.04
C GLU A 112 -10.98 13.07 23.84
N HIS A 113 -11.74 12.60 24.84
CA HIS A 113 -13.20 12.57 24.77
C HIS A 113 -13.83 13.96 24.94
N ASN A 114 -13.18 14.83 25.71
CA ASN A 114 -13.63 16.20 25.88
C ASN A 114 -13.01 17.05 24.78
N LEU A 115 -13.83 17.89 24.17
CA LEU A 115 -13.35 18.82 23.15
C LEU A 115 -12.44 19.88 23.80
N PRO A 116 -11.22 20.09 23.31
CA PRO A 116 -10.33 21.10 23.86
C PRO A 116 -10.82 22.52 23.57
N ASP A 117 -10.27 23.48 24.32
CA ASP A 117 -10.47 24.90 24.10
C ASP A 117 -9.62 25.38 22.91
N THR A 118 -10.28 25.98 21.93
CA THR A 118 -9.70 26.48 20.68
C THR A 118 -9.76 28.01 20.63
N VAL A 119 -8.88 28.62 19.82
CA VAL A 119 -8.93 30.07 19.55
C VAL A 119 -10.19 30.45 18.75
N TYR A 120 -10.70 29.54 17.92
CA TYR A 120 -11.93 29.71 17.14
C TYR A 120 -13.13 29.03 17.80
N ASN A 121 -14.35 29.49 17.49
CA ASN A 121 -15.58 28.82 17.91
C ASN A 121 -15.90 27.65 16.96
N LYS A 122 -16.37 26.52 17.50
CA LYS A 122 -16.78 25.33 16.73
C LYS A 122 -18.00 25.61 15.84
N GLU A 123 -18.88 26.52 16.24
CA GLU A 123 -19.99 26.98 15.39
C GLU A 123 -19.47 27.70 14.14
N TYR A 124 -18.45 28.56 14.31
CA TYR A 124 -17.81 29.24 13.18
C TYR A 124 -17.16 28.25 12.21
N MET A 125 -16.59 27.15 12.72
CA MET A 125 -16.08 26.06 11.88
C MET A 125 -17.20 25.42 11.06
N ALA A 126 -18.34 25.10 11.68
CA ALA A 126 -19.50 24.53 10.99
C ALA A 126 -20.08 25.48 9.92
N ASP A 127 -20.18 26.79 10.22
CA ASP A 127 -20.61 27.80 9.24
C ASP A 127 -19.64 27.90 8.05
N MET A 128 -18.34 27.74 8.29
CA MET A 128 -17.35 27.70 7.20
C MET A 128 -17.47 26.45 6.35
N MET A 129 -17.89 25.31 6.91
CA MET A 129 -18.12 24.08 6.16
C MET A 129 -19.23 24.25 5.11
N ASP A 130 -20.23 25.09 5.37
CA ASP A 130 -21.28 25.41 4.40
C ASP A 130 -20.77 26.27 3.22
N CYS A 131 -19.66 26.98 3.40
CA CYS A 131 -19.03 27.82 2.37
C CYS A 131 -17.96 27.07 1.57
N THR A 132 -18.40 26.30 0.56
CA THR A 132 -17.55 25.47 -0.32
C THR A 132 -16.39 26.21 -1.00
N THR A 133 -16.49 27.54 -1.17
CA THR A 133 -15.44 28.38 -1.77
C THR A 133 -14.29 28.73 -0.82
N LEU A 134 -14.55 28.71 0.49
CA LEU A 134 -13.58 29.07 1.53
C LEU A 134 -12.79 27.87 2.05
N ILE A 135 -13.24 26.65 1.75
CA ILE A 135 -12.57 25.41 2.13
C ILE A 135 -11.38 25.15 1.20
N ARG A 136 -10.30 24.61 1.76
CA ARG A 136 -9.21 23.99 1.00
C ARG A 136 -8.88 22.62 1.58
N ASN A 137 -8.89 21.62 0.71
CA ASN A 137 -8.51 20.26 1.06
C ASN A 137 -7.05 20.03 0.67
N VAL A 138 -6.14 19.99 1.65
CA VAL A 138 -4.69 19.94 1.40
C VAL A 138 -4.04 18.72 2.04
N ALA A 139 -3.27 17.96 1.26
CA ALA A 139 -2.39 16.93 1.81
C ALA A 139 -1.01 17.52 2.17
N LEU A 140 -0.47 17.16 3.33
CA LEU A 140 0.94 17.44 3.65
C LEU A 140 1.75 16.17 3.40
N ALA A 141 2.62 16.21 2.39
CA ALA A 141 3.41 15.06 1.96
C ALA A 141 4.89 15.41 1.84
N GLY A 142 5.76 14.41 1.89
CA GLY A 142 7.21 14.61 1.81
C GLY A 142 7.97 13.38 2.28
N HIS A 143 9.29 13.40 2.19
CA HIS A 143 10.13 12.29 2.61
C HIS A 143 10.15 12.07 4.14
N LEU A 144 10.69 10.94 4.55
CA LEU A 144 10.80 10.53 5.95
C LEU A 144 11.50 11.61 6.78
N HIS A 145 10.95 11.88 7.96
CA HIS A 145 11.47 12.87 8.90
C HIS A 145 11.69 14.30 8.36
N HIS A 146 11.16 14.72 7.20
CA HIS A 146 11.21 16.12 6.70
C HIS A 146 10.38 17.14 7.53
N GLY A 147 9.96 16.79 8.74
CA GLY A 147 9.33 17.71 9.70
C GLY A 147 7.85 18.02 9.47
N LYS A 148 7.13 17.17 8.71
CA LYS A 148 5.67 17.29 8.47
C LYS A 148 4.86 17.34 9.77
N THR A 149 5.00 16.32 10.63
CA THR A 149 4.28 16.23 11.91
C THR A 149 4.58 17.43 12.81
N CYS A 150 5.86 17.78 12.95
CA CYS A 150 6.27 18.94 13.75
C CYS A 150 5.72 20.25 13.21
N PHE A 151 5.54 20.38 11.89
CA PHE A 151 4.93 21.56 11.29
C PHE A 151 3.45 21.67 11.67
N VAL A 152 2.72 20.56 11.71
CA VAL A 152 1.33 20.60 12.14
C VAL A 152 1.21 20.77 13.66
N ASP A 153 2.15 20.23 14.44
CA ASP A 153 2.22 20.55 15.88
C ASP A 153 2.31 22.08 16.10
N CYS A 154 2.97 22.83 15.22
CA CYS A 154 2.95 24.30 15.24
C CYS A 154 1.56 24.88 15.00
N LEU A 155 0.82 24.34 14.02
CA LEU A 155 -0.53 24.79 13.70
C LEU A 155 -1.51 24.47 14.83
N ILE A 156 -1.36 23.30 15.48
CA ILE A 156 -2.15 22.95 16.68
C ILE A 156 -1.82 23.91 17.82
N GLU A 157 -0.53 24.13 18.11
CA GLU A 157 -0.12 25.02 19.20
C GLU A 157 -0.59 26.48 18.99
N GLN A 158 -0.75 26.90 17.73
CA GLN A 158 -1.35 28.19 17.39
C GLN A 158 -2.87 28.19 17.65
N THR A 159 -3.57 27.12 17.28
CA THR A 159 -5.04 27.04 17.36
C THR A 159 -5.58 26.58 18.73
N HIS A 160 -4.76 25.91 19.53
CA HIS A 160 -5.09 25.32 20.82
C HIS A 160 -4.10 25.83 21.90
N PRO A 161 -4.44 26.89 22.65
CA PRO A 161 -3.52 27.52 23.58
C PRO A 161 -3.04 26.61 24.72
N ALA A 162 -3.85 25.61 25.10
CA ALA A 162 -3.51 24.64 26.15
C ALA A 162 -2.56 23.53 25.66
N PHE A 163 -2.43 23.34 24.34
CA PHE A 163 -1.61 22.28 23.79
C PHE A 163 -0.12 22.61 23.95
N THR A 164 0.62 21.68 24.56
CA THR A 164 2.08 21.78 24.69
C THR A 164 2.72 20.55 24.07
N ARG A 165 3.75 20.76 23.26
CA ARG A 165 4.50 19.65 22.64
C ARG A 165 5.24 18.85 23.70
N ARG A 166 5.23 17.53 23.56
CA ARG A 166 6.05 16.61 24.38
C ARG A 166 7.28 16.24 23.55
N ASP A 167 8.48 16.47 24.10
CA ASP A 167 9.76 16.30 23.38
C ASP A 167 10.18 14.82 23.20
N ASP A 168 9.57 13.86 23.91
CA ASP A 168 10.22 12.56 24.21
C ASP A 168 9.54 11.28 23.72
N ARG A 169 8.55 11.33 22.80
CA ARG A 169 8.06 10.08 22.17
C ARG A 169 7.82 10.27 20.68
N ASP A 170 8.59 9.56 19.87
CA ASP A 170 8.23 9.25 18.48
C ASP A 170 6.98 8.36 18.49
N VAL A 171 5.81 8.98 18.58
CA VAL A 171 4.53 8.27 18.48
C VAL A 171 4.31 7.92 16.99
N ARG A 172 4.41 6.64 16.63
CA ARG A 172 3.76 6.01 15.45
C ARG A 172 2.23 6.22 15.58
N PHE A 173 1.33 6.29 14.59
CA PHE A 173 1.25 6.51 13.13
C PHE A 173 -0.20 7.03 12.88
N SER A 174 -0.44 7.82 11.82
CA SER A 174 -1.71 8.49 11.43
C SER A 174 -2.32 9.47 12.46
N SER A 175 -2.42 10.74 12.08
CA SER A 175 -3.08 11.79 12.86
C SER A 175 -3.62 12.82 11.86
N TYR A 176 -4.88 13.26 11.94
CA TYR A 176 -5.60 14.16 11.00
C TYR A 176 -5.87 15.51 11.64
N ILE A 177 -5.65 16.66 11.01
CA ILE A 177 -5.98 17.92 11.71
C ILE A 177 -6.75 18.83 10.76
N SER A 178 -7.95 19.21 11.17
CA SER A 178 -8.76 20.24 10.55
C SER A 178 -8.60 21.50 11.40
N THR A 179 -7.56 22.28 11.13
CA THR A 179 -7.50 23.57 11.80
C THR A 179 -8.70 24.40 11.31
N GLY A 180 -9.57 24.87 12.21
CA GLY A 180 -10.69 25.80 11.92
C GLY A 180 -10.28 27.17 11.34
N LEU A 181 -9.18 27.21 10.59
CA LEU A 181 -8.63 28.26 9.74
C LEU A 181 -8.74 27.80 8.28
N GLN A 182 -9.94 27.79 7.66
CA GLN A 182 -10.16 27.59 6.21
C GLN A 182 -9.54 26.34 5.52
N LEU A 183 -8.86 25.45 6.26
CA LEU A 183 -7.93 24.46 5.71
C LEU A 183 -8.10 23.10 6.40
N THR A 184 -8.48 22.08 5.62
CA THR A 184 -8.55 20.69 6.08
C THR A 184 -7.27 19.97 5.68
N PHE A 185 -6.50 19.42 6.63
CA PHE A 185 -5.20 18.77 6.33
C PHE A 185 -5.24 17.26 6.42
N LEU A 186 -4.84 16.59 5.33
CA LEU A 186 -4.61 15.15 5.32
C LEU A 186 -3.13 14.88 5.49
N PHE A 187 -2.82 14.09 6.50
CA PHE A 187 -1.46 13.65 6.74
C PHE A 187 -1.17 12.42 5.92
N SER A 188 -0.04 12.44 5.24
CA SER A 188 0.51 11.22 4.71
C SER A 188 1.70 10.71 5.55
N ILE A 189 1.66 9.41 5.84
CA ILE A 189 2.59 8.69 6.68
C ILE A 189 4.03 8.85 6.17
N ARG A 190 4.97 8.89 7.12
CA ARG A 190 6.31 9.43 6.91
C ARG A 190 7.20 8.55 6.00
N HIS A 191 6.90 7.27 5.82
CA HIS A 191 7.82 6.28 5.24
C HIS A 191 7.32 5.74 3.87
N VAL A 192 8.25 5.39 2.98
CA VAL A 192 7.95 5.00 1.58
C VAL A 192 7.06 3.74 1.47
N ASN A 193 7.21 2.81 2.41
CA ASN A 193 6.38 1.60 2.49
C ASN A 193 4.88 1.90 2.73
N PHE A 194 4.53 3.07 3.29
CA PHE A 194 3.14 3.50 3.47
C PHE A 194 2.71 4.52 2.41
N SER A 195 3.24 4.38 1.18
CA SER A 195 2.89 5.27 0.08
C SER A 195 1.42 5.12 -0.37
N ASP A 196 0.79 4.01 -0.02
CA ASP A 196 -0.63 3.73 -0.21
C ASP A 196 -1.54 4.68 0.58
N GLU A 197 -1.14 5.03 1.79
CA GLU A 197 -1.80 6.03 2.62
C GLU A 197 -1.73 7.42 2.00
N VAL A 198 -0.62 7.74 1.31
CA VAL A 198 -0.52 8.97 0.53
C VAL A 198 -1.50 8.94 -0.65
N SER A 199 -1.63 7.82 -1.36
CA SER A 199 -2.55 7.70 -2.49
C SER A 199 -4.00 7.91 -2.06
N ALA A 200 -4.40 7.30 -0.94
CA ALA A 200 -5.73 7.52 -0.34
C ALA A 200 -5.98 8.99 0.02
N ALA A 201 -4.95 9.69 0.51
CA ALA A 201 -4.99 11.12 0.81
C ALA A 201 -5.17 11.98 -0.44
N PHE A 202 -4.34 11.74 -1.45
CA PHE A 202 -4.30 12.53 -2.67
C PHE A 202 -5.63 12.48 -3.42
N ARG A 203 -6.32 11.34 -3.36
CA ARG A 203 -7.66 11.19 -3.92
C ARG A 203 -8.68 12.14 -3.30
N LEU A 204 -8.60 12.41 -1.98
CA LEU A 204 -9.54 13.28 -1.27
C LEU A 204 -9.15 14.77 -1.32
N CYS A 205 -7.87 15.09 -1.50
CA CYS A 205 -7.34 16.46 -1.52
C CYS A 205 -7.44 17.17 -2.88
N ASP A 206 -7.48 18.50 -2.86
CA ASP A 206 -7.44 19.37 -4.06
C ASP A 206 -6.04 19.97 -4.29
N GLY A 207 -5.23 20.01 -3.24
CA GLY A 207 -3.82 20.41 -3.31
C GLY A 207 -2.93 19.57 -2.42
N VAL A 208 -1.63 19.62 -2.69
CA VAL A 208 -0.59 19.01 -1.86
C VAL A 208 0.52 20.00 -1.59
N MET A 209 0.96 20.04 -0.33
CA MET A 209 2.16 20.75 0.08
C MET A 209 3.30 19.76 0.30
N ILE A 210 4.32 19.84 -0.55
CA ILE A 210 5.49 18.95 -0.51
C ILE A 210 6.55 19.53 0.44
N PHE A 211 6.92 18.77 1.46
CA PHE A 211 7.96 19.10 2.43
C PHE A 211 9.32 18.56 2.00
N VAL A 212 10.29 19.46 1.86
CA VAL A 212 11.67 19.14 1.52
C VAL A 212 12.57 19.67 2.63
N ASP A 213 13.41 18.83 3.22
CA ASP A 213 14.39 19.23 4.21
C ASP A 213 15.50 20.05 3.53
N ALA A 214 15.80 21.24 4.06
CA ALA A 214 16.81 22.12 3.52
C ALA A 214 18.22 21.52 3.54
N HIS A 215 18.52 20.62 4.47
CA HIS A 215 19.80 19.93 4.61
C HIS A 215 19.95 18.81 3.57
N GLU A 216 19.01 17.86 3.61
CA GLU A 216 18.98 16.65 2.80
C GLU A 216 18.64 16.94 1.33
N GLY A 217 17.71 17.86 1.07
CA GLY A 217 17.24 18.19 -0.27
C GLY A 217 16.22 17.18 -0.79
N VAL A 218 16.22 16.98 -2.11
CA VAL A 218 15.26 16.08 -2.76
C VAL A 218 15.71 14.62 -2.62
N MET A 219 14.84 13.81 -2.05
CA MET A 219 15.08 12.38 -1.75
C MET A 219 14.04 11.49 -2.44
N LEU A 220 14.24 10.16 -2.39
CA LEU A 220 13.41 9.13 -3.04
C LEU A 220 11.89 9.40 -2.97
N ASN A 221 11.34 9.50 -1.77
CA ASN A 221 9.91 9.69 -1.61
C ASN A 221 9.43 11.04 -2.15
N THR A 222 10.25 12.10 -2.13
CA THR A 222 9.87 13.41 -2.70
C THR A 222 9.65 13.30 -4.20
N GLU A 223 10.53 12.63 -4.94
CA GLU A 223 10.38 12.38 -6.38
C GLU A 223 9.10 11.59 -6.68
N ARG A 224 8.86 10.54 -5.89
CA ARG A 224 7.68 9.66 -6.04
C ARG A 224 6.37 10.38 -5.75
N LEU A 225 6.34 11.23 -4.73
CA LEU A 225 5.19 12.05 -4.37
C LEU A 225 4.88 13.10 -5.43
N LEU A 226 5.91 13.74 -6.00
CA LEU A 226 5.75 14.67 -7.12
C LEU A 226 5.18 13.94 -8.34
N LYS A 227 5.71 12.77 -8.70
CA LYS A 227 5.16 11.94 -9.79
C LYS A 227 3.68 11.65 -9.57
N MET A 228 3.31 11.19 -8.38
CA MET A 228 1.92 10.87 -8.06
C MET A 228 1.00 12.10 -8.08
N ALA A 229 1.43 13.22 -7.52
CA ALA A 229 0.65 14.46 -7.52
C ALA A 229 0.41 14.98 -8.94
N ILE A 230 1.40 14.83 -9.83
CA ILE A 230 1.29 15.20 -11.24
C ILE A 230 0.33 14.25 -11.99
N THR A 231 0.43 12.93 -11.75
CA THR A 231 -0.45 11.93 -12.38
C THR A 231 -1.92 12.11 -11.98
N GLU A 232 -2.19 12.43 -10.71
CA GLU A 232 -3.55 12.71 -10.21
C GLU A 232 -4.00 14.18 -10.47
N ASN A 233 -3.19 14.96 -11.20
CA ASN A 233 -3.45 16.37 -11.55
C ASN A 233 -3.81 17.28 -10.35
N ILE A 234 -3.07 17.13 -9.25
CA ILE A 234 -3.27 17.88 -8.01
C ILE A 234 -2.44 19.17 -8.04
N ALA A 235 -2.95 20.27 -7.48
CA ALA A 235 -2.18 21.50 -7.31
C ALA A 235 -1.03 21.31 -6.31
N ILE A 236 0.20 21.67 -6.68
CA ILE A 236 1.39 21.41 -5.87
C ILE A 236 1.95 22.73 -5.34
N THR A 237 2.20 22.79 -4.04
CA THR A 237 2.98 23.84 -3.36
C THR A 237 4.17 23.23 -2.63
N LEU A 238 5.19 24.05 -2.31
CA LEU A 238 6.44 23.57 -1.74
C LEU A 238 6.75 24.23 -0.38
N CYS A 239 7.17 23.44 0.59
CA CYS A 239 7.72 23.87 1.86
C CYS A 239 9.17 23.41 2.00
N ILE A 240 10.12 24.35 2.02
CA ILE A 240 11.50 24.05 2.40
C ILE A 240 11.59 24.14 3.92
N ASN A 241 11.56 22.98 4.58
CA ASN A 241 11.55 22.87 6.02
C ASN A 241 12.96 22.64 6.59
N LYS A 242 13.10 22.77 7.92
CA LYS A 242 14.34 22.60 8.67
C LYS A 242 15.49 23.52 8.22
N ILE A 243 15.15 24.75 7.82
CA ILE A 243 16.16 25.76 7.46
C ILE A 243 17.15 26.05 8.62
N ASP A 244 16.76 25.78 9.87
CA ASP A 244 17.59 25.87 11.05
C ASP A 244 18.81 24.92 11.02
N ARG A 245 18.73 23.78 10.35
CA ARG A 245 19.86 22.85 10.20
C ARG A 245 21.00 23.47 9.40
N LEU A 246 20.69 24.32 8.42
CA LEU A 246 21.71 25.07 7.67
C LEU A 246 22.50 26.03 8.57
N ILE A 247 21.84 26.57 9.60
CA ILE A 247 22.39 27.57 10.52
C ILE A 247 23.13 26.92 11.69
N LEU A 248 22.49 25.95 12.35
CA LEU A 248 22.96 25.37 13.61
C LEU A 248 23.83 24.13 13.43
N GLU A 249 23.47 23.25 12.49
CA GLU A 249 24.17 21.98 12.27
C GLU A 249 25.33 22.17 11.28
N LEU A 250 25.03 22.58 10.04
CA LEU A 250 26.04 22.79 9.01
C LEU A 250 26.85 24.07 9.20
N LYS A 251 26.29 25.06 9.90
CA LYS A 251 26.90 26.39 10.11
C LYS A 251 27.34 27.06 8.81
N LEU A 252 26.55 26.90 7.75
CA LEU A 252 26.84 27.50 6.45
C LEU A 252 26.76 29.03 6.56
N PRO A 253 27.65 29.79 5.89
CA PRO A 253 27.48 31.22 5.70
C PRO A 253 26.12 31.54 5.06
N PRO A 254 25.48 32.69 5.36
CA PRO A 254 24.17 33.05 4.80
C PRO A 254 24.09 32.98 3.27
N THR A 255 25.17 33.34 2.57
CA THR A 255 25.25 33.26 1.11
C THR A 255 25.23 31.82 0.59
N GLU A 256 25.92 30.90 1.27
CA GLU A 256 25.94 29.47 0.89
C GLU A 256 24.62 28.78 1.24
N ALA A 257 24.00 29.12 2.37
CA ALA A 257 22.67 28.63 2.71
C ALA A 257 21.61 29.07 1.68
N TYR A 258 21.70 30.29 1.16
CA TYR A 258 20.87 30.73 0.04
C TYR A 258 21.09 29.88 -1.22
N PHE A 259 22.35 29.59 -1.59
CA PHE A 259 22.63 28.73 -2.73
C PHE A 259 22.12 27.31 -2.53
N LYS A 260 22.21 26.75 -1.32
CA LYS A 260 21.64 25.43 -1.00
C LYS A 260 20.12 25.42 -1.18
N MET A 261 19.40 26.39 -0.64
CA MET A 261 17.93 26.47 -0.82
C MET A 261 17.53 26.71 -2.29
N ARG A 262 18.28 27.54 -3.01
CA ARG A 262 18.07 27.74 -4.45
C ARG A 262 18.31 26.44 -5.22
N HIS A 263 19.36 25.70 -4.90
CA HIS A 263 19.67 24.43 -5.54
C HIS A 263 18.55 23.40 -5.31
N VAL A 264 18.01 23.30 -4.08
CA VAL A 264 16.85 22.44 -3.79
C VAL A 264 15.64 22.82 -4.65
N LEU A 265 15.40 24.11 -4.87
CA LEU A 265 14.32 24.59 -5.75
C LEU A 265 14.57 24.23 -7.21
N ASP A 266 15.78 24.43 -7.69
CA ASP A 266 16.17 24.12 -9.06
C ASP A 266 16.04 22.60 -9.32
N ASP A 267 16.42 21.75 -8.36
CA ASP A 267 16.26 20.29 -8.44
C ASP A 267 14.78 19.87 -8.51
N VAL A 268 13.92 20.45 -7.66
CA VAL A 268 12.47 20.19 -7.72
C VAL A 268 11.90 20.60 -9.08
N ASN A 269 12.28 21.78 -9.59
CA ASN A 269 11.84 22.25 -10.90
C ASN A 269 12.32 21.35 -12.05
N ASN A 270 13.55 20.84 -11.97
CA ASN A 270 14.11 19.91 -12.95
C ASN A 270 13.38 18.56 -12.94
N LEU A 271 12.99 18.07 -11.76
CA LEU A 271 12.19 16.84 -11.66
C LEU A 271 10.78 17.05 -12.23
N VAL A 272 10.13 18.16 -11.90
CA VAL A 272 8.78 18.47 -12.38
C VAL A 272 8.76 18.65 -13.90
N SER A 273 9.77 19.30 -14.48
CA SER A 273 9.90 19.43 -15.93
C SER A 273 10.16 18.08 -16.62
N THR A 274 10.92 17.19 -15.99
CA THR A 274 11.16 15.82 -16.48
C THR A 274 9.87 14.98 -16.44
N LEU A 275 9.06 15.10 -15.37
CA LEU A 275 7.86 14.28 -15.16
C LEU A 275 6.67 14.70 -16.03
N LYS A 276 6.47 16.00 -16.31
CA LYS A 276 5.35 16.47 -17.16
C LYS A 276 5.65 16.47 -18.67
N GLY A 277 6.92 16.37 -19.08
CA GLY A 277 7.32 16.49 -20.48
C GLY A 277 7.06 17.88 -21.08
N THR A 278 7.02 17.98 -22.42
CA THR A 278 6.84 19.22 -23.20
C THR A 278 5.42 19.80 -23.20
N SER A 279 4.64 19.60 -22.13
CA SER A 279 3.36 20.30 -21.95
C SER A 279 3.61 21.75 -21.49
N GLU A 280 3.00 22.72 -22.17
CA GLU A 280 3.27 24.17 -22.04
C GLU A 280 2.92 24.78 -20.66
N THR A 281 2.33 24.02 -19.74
CA THR A 281 1.85 24.50 -18.42
C THR A 281 2.47 23.72 -17.24
N SER A 282 3.80 23.66 -17.19
CA SER A 282 4.50 23.11 -16.01
C SER A 282 4.46 24.12 -14.84
N PRO A 283 4.04 23.70 -13.62
CA PRO A 283 4.09 24.57 -12.46
C PRO A 283 5.56 24.81 -12.12
N THR A 284 6.02 26.04 -12.31
CA THR A 284 7.37 26.46 -11.90
C THR A 284 7.33 26.86 -10.44
N PHE A 285 8.14 26.24 -9.59
CA PHE A 285 8.30 26.59 -8.19
C PHE A 285 9.25 27.76 -8.05
N SER A 286 8.75 28.87 -7.51
CA SER A 286 9.54 30.05 -7.25
C SER A 286 8.97 30.82 -6.07
N PRO A 287 9.80 31.17 -5.06
CA PRO A 287 9.35 32.01 -3.95
C PRO A 287 8.74 33.35 -4.37
N LEU A 288 9.08 33.85 -5.57
CA LEU A 288 8.51 35.07 -6.14
C LEU A 288 7.04 34.94 -6.55
N LEU A 289 6.61 33.73 -6.93
CA LEU A 289 5.23 33.42 -7.29
C LEU A 289 4.36 33.21 -6.05
N GLY A 290 4.97 32.98 -4.88
CA GLY A 290 4.26 32.69 -3.63
C GLY A 290 3.84 31.24 -3.49
N ASN A 291 4.29 30.32 -4.35
CA ASN A 291 4.02 28.87 -4.25
C ASN A 291 5.04 28.10 -3.39
N VAL A 292 6.06 28.80 -2.87
CA VAL A 292 7.10 28.24 -2.00
C VAL A 292 7.10 28.99 -0.67
N CYS A 293 7.16 28.26 0.44
CA CYS A 293 7.45 28.80 1.76
C CYS A 293 8.72 28.18 2.38
N PHE A 294 9.31 28.90 3.32
CA PHE A 294 10.45 28.46 4.11
C PHE A 294 10.01 28.26 5.56
N ALA A 295 10.38 27.14 6.17
CA ALA A 295 9.94 26.81 7.51
C ALA A 295 11.01 26.11 8.36
N SER A 296 10.81 26.20 9.67
CA SER A 296 11.42 25.33 10.67
C SER A 296 10.33 24.93 11.66
N GLY A 297 9.79 23.73 11.48
CA GLY A 297 8.76 23.19 12.37
C GLY A 297 9.22 23.02 13.83
N ARG A 298 10.53 22.93 14.09
CA ARG A 298 11.06 22.80 15.46
C ARG A 298 11.05 24.13 16.22
N TYR A 299 11.29 25.24 15.54
CA TYR A 299 11.41 26.56 16.16
C TYR A 299 10.29 27.53 15.78
N ASN A 300 9.14 27.03 15.31
CA ASN A 300 7.99 27.86 14.95
C ASN A 300 8.29 28.95 13.92
N ILE A 301 9.08 28.62 12.90
CA ILE A 301 9.39 29.55 11.80
C ILE A 301 8.59 29.11 10.59
N CYS A 302 7.81 30.03 10.00
CA CYS A 302 7.17 29.82 8.71
C CYS A 302 7.00 31.17 8.00
N PHE A 303 7.64 31.36 6.85
CA PHE A 303 7.51 32.59 6.08
C PHE A 303 7.56 32.35 4.57
N SER A 304 6.76 33.14 3.86
CA SER A 304 6.88 33.46 2.44
C SER A 304 7.56 34.83 2.28
N LEU A 305 7.99 35.17 1.06
CA LEU A 305 8.55 36.51 0.80
C LEU A 305 7.58 37.64 1.14
N VAL A 306 6.28 37.40 0.93
CA VAL A 306 5.20 38.36 1.22
C VAL A 306 5.05 38.54 2.71
N SER A 307 4.92 37.46 3.48
CA SER A 307 4.81 37.52 4.95
C SER A 307 6.02 38.20 5.61
N PHE A 308 7.23 37.92 5.14
CA PHE A 308 8.43 38.56 5.69
C PHE A 308 8.46 40.07 5.35
N ALA A 309 8.00 40.44 4.15
CA ALA A 309 7.84 41.85 3.77
C ALA A 309 6.77 42.56 4.63
N HIS A 310 5.74 41.86 5.10
CA HIS A 310 4.76 42.38 6.05
C HIS A 310 5.39 42.71 7.41
N LEU A 311 6.30 41.88 7.93
CA LEU A 311 7.06 42.20 9.16
C LEU A 311 7.84 43.51 9.02
N TYR A 312 8.48 43.74 7.86
CA TYR A 312 9.15 45.01 7.57
C TYR A 312 8.18 46.19 7.45
N LYS A 313 7.00 45.97 6.88
CA LYS A 313 5.95 46.99 6.79
C LYS A 313 5.42 47.38 8.18
N GLU A 314 5.23 46.41 9.07
CA GLU A 314 4.77 46.67 10.44
C GLU A 314 5.84 47.41 11.26
N ALA A 315 7.10 47.03 11.11
CA ALA A 315 8.20 47.67 11.82
C ALA A 315 8.52 49.11 11.34
N TYR A 316 8.38 49.39 10.03
CA TYR A 316 8.85 50.65 9.43
C TYR A 316 7.77 51.49 8.71
N GLY A 317 6.53 50.99 8.57
CA GLY A 317 5.33 51.69 8.10
C GLY A 317 5.25 52.04 6.59
N ASN A 318 6.34 52.53 6.00
CA ASN A 318 6.35 53.16 4.67
C ASN A 318 6.69 52.22 3.49
N ILE A 319 6.55 50.90 3.64
CA ILE A 319 6.96 49.91 2.63
C ILE A 319 5.74 49.15 2.11
N GLU A 320 5.59 49.07 0.79
CA GLU A 320 4.59 48.19 0.16
C GLU A 320 5.10 46.75 0.13
N ALA A 321 4.46 45.85 0.88
CA ALA A 321 4.91 44.48 1.09
C ALA A 321 5.00 43.66 -0.21
N ASN A 322 3.98 43.76 -1.09
CA ASN A 322 3.92 43.00 -2.33
C ASN A 322 5.02 43.39 -3.33
N GLU A 323 5.27 44.69 -3.52
CA GLU A 323 6.36 45.15 -4.38
C GLU A 323 7.74 44.79 -3.83
N PHE A 324 7.89 44.84 -2.51
CA PHE A 324 9.14 44.48 -1.86
C PHE A 324 9.41 42.98 -1.98
N ALA A 325 8.40 42.12 -1.76
CA ALA A 325 8.47 40.67 -1.92
C ALA A 325 8.97 40.24 -3.31
N ARG A 326 8.50 40.89 -4.38
CA ARG A 326 8.95 40.62 -5.76
C ARG A 326 10.44 40.87 -6.01
N ARG A 327 11.14 41.57 -5.11
CA ARG A 327 12.56 41.91 -5.22
C ARG A 327 13.43 41.20 -4.18
N LEU A 328 12.84 40.37 -3.32
CA LEU A 328 13.53 39.70 -2.23
C LEU A 328 14.20 38.37 -2.63
N TRP A 329 13.95 37.84 -3.83
CA TRP A 329 14.54 36.58 -4.30
C TRP A 329 15.23 36.71 -5.65
N GLY A 330 16.23 35.84 -5.90
CA GLY A 330 17.02 35.80 -7.13
C GLY A 330 18.27 36.67 -7.07
N ASP A 331 18.89 36.88 -8.24
CA ASP A 331 20.11 37.69 -8.38
C ASP A 331 19.78 39.19 -8.41
N ILE A 332 19.18 39.66 -7.32
CA ILE A 332 18.86 41.07 -7.04
C ILE A 332 19.69 41.53 -5.86
N TYR A 333 20.21 42.76 -5.96
CA TYR A 333 21.08 43.38 -4.97
C TYR A 333 20.50 44.73 -4.54
N PHE A 334 20.77 45.13 -3.30
CA PHE A 334 20.34 46.43 -2.80
C PHE A 334 21.53 47.41 -2.73
N ASN A 335 21.44 48.49 -3.50
CA ASN A 335 22.48 49.52 -3.48
C ASN A 335 22.19 50.50 -2.33
N LYS A 336 23.00 50.43 -1.26
CA LYS A 336 22.87 51.26 -0.07
C LYS A 336 22.96 52.77 -0.35
N LYS A 337 23.70 53.19 -1.40
CA LYS A 337 23.87 54.61 -1.76
C LYS A 337 22.63 55.17 -2.47
N THR A 338 22.12 54.45 -3.45
CA THR A 338 20.96 54.91 -4.25
C THR A 338 19.62 54.49 -3.66
N ARG A 339 19.62 53.61 -2.64
CA ARG A 339 18.43 53.02 -2.01
C ARG A 339 17.51 52.31 -3.02
N LYS A 340 18.09 51.78 -4.10
CA LYS A 340 17.39 51.08 -5.19
C LYS A 340 17.87 49.64 -5.32
N PHE A 341 16.96 48.79 -5.79
CA PHE A 341 17.27 47.42 -6.18
C PHE A 341 17.89 47.39 -7.58
N VAL A 342 18.98 46.64 -7.74
CA VAL A 342 19.70 46.50 -9.00
C VAL A 342 19.97 45.02 -9.27
N ARG A 343 19.90 44.59 -10.54
CA ARG A 343 20.16 43.20 -10.93
C ARG A 343 21.65 42.89 -11.08
N LYS A 344 22.48 43.92 -11.31
CA LYS A 344 23.93 43.79 -11.35
C LYS A 344 24.48 44.16 -9.99
N ALA A 345 25.37 43.32 -9.45
CA ALA A 345 26.04 43.58 -8.19
C ALA A 345 26.79 44.93 -8.27
N PRO A 346 26.50 45.91 -7.39
CA PRO A 346 27.18 47.20 -7.41
C PRO A 346 28.66 47.06 -7.01
N ASN A 347 28.96 46.17 -6.04
CA ASN A 347 30.30 45.74 -5.66
C ASN A 347 30.32 44.20 -5.55
N SER A 348 31.51 43.57 -5.68
CA SER A 348 31.67 42.11 -5.55
C SER A 348 31.22 41.54 -4.20
N GLU A 349 31.34 42.33 -3.12
CA GLU A 349 30.96 41.93 -1.76
C GLU A 349 29.50 42.21 -1.39
N THR A 350 28.69 42.78 -2.31
CA THR A 350 27.31 43.11 -1.96
C THR A 350 26.47 41.83 -1.90
N PRO A 351 25.85 41.50 -0.75
CA PRO A 351 24.99 40.33 -0.66
C PRO A 351 23.71 40.50 -1.50
N ARG A 352 23.10 39.38 -1.88
CA ARG A 352 21.77 39.39 -2.51
C ARG A 352 20.72 39.94 -1.54
N THR A 353 19.60 40.42 -2.06
CA THR A 353 18.49 40.92 -1.25
C THR A 353 17.97 39.87 -0.27
N PHE A 354 17.80 38.62 -0.71
CA PHE A 354 17.38 37.52 0.17
C PHE A 354 18.35 37.34 1.34
N VAL A 355 19.66 37.35 1.06
CA VAL A 355 20.69 37.17 2.07
C VAL A 355 20.68 38.36 3.04
N GLN A 356 20.65 39.59 2.53
CA GLN A 356 20.74 40.80 3.34
C GLN A 356 19.50 41.05 4.22
N PHE A 357 18.30 40.81 3.68
CA PHE A 357 17.04 41.18 4.35
C PHE A 357 16.34 40.01 5.03
N ILE A 358 16.67 38.75 4.72
CA ILE A 358 16.02 37.59 5.33
C ILE A 358 17.03 36.77 6.14
N LEU A 359 18.09 36.27 5.49
CA LEU A 359 19.03 35.35 6.15
C LEU A 359 19.93 36.04 7.17
N GLU A 360 20.51 37.20 6.88
CA GLU A 360 21.37 37.90 7.85
C GLU A 360 20.62 38.24 9.17
N PRO A 361 19.40 38.80 9.16
CA PRO A 361 18.61 38.97 10.37
C PRO A 361 18.32 37.65 11.08
N LEU A 362 17.95 36.60 10.34
CA LEU A 362 17.68 35.28 10.91
C LEU A 362 18.93 34.73 11.63
N TYR A 363 20.08 34.72 10.95
CA TYR A 363 21.36 34.27 11.51
C TYR A 363 21.79 35.08 12.73
N LYS A 364 21.48 36.39 12.78
CA LYS A 364 21.72 37.21 13.97
C LYS A 364 20.85 36.77 15.14
N ILE A 365 19.57 36.49 14.92
CA ILE A 365 18.67 35.97 15.96
C ILE A 365 19.22 34.65 16.51
N PHE A 366 19.55 33.70 15.65
CA PHE A 366 20.08 32.40 16.06
C PHE A 366 21.43 32.51 16.78
N SER A 367 22.37 33.31 16.27
CA SER A 367 23.70 33.45 16.89
C SER A 367 23.66 34.15 18.24
N GLN A 368 22.79 35.15 18.42
CA GLN A 368 22.61 35.83 19.70
C GLN A 368 21.99 34.90 20.76
N ILE A 369 21.04 34.05 20.37
CA ILE A 369 20.41 33.08 21.29
C ILE A 369 21.33 31.91 21.63
N VAL A 370 22.20 31.47 20.72
CA VAL A 370 23.11 30.34 21.00
C VAL A 370 24.39 30.80 21.70
N GLY A 371 24.90 31.99 21.39
CA GLY A 371 26.19 32.48 21.87
C GLY A 371 26.15 33.43 23.07
N GLU A 372 25.21 34.39 23.11
CA GLU A 372 25.26 35.54 24.02
C GLU A 372 23.91 35.82 24.72
N VAL A 373 23.31 34.78 25.30
CA VAL A 373 21.98 34.87 25.97
C VAL A 373 21.96 35.90 27.09
N ASP A 374 23.01 35.99 27.90
CA ASP A 374 22.97 36.76 29.15
C ASP A 374 23.33 38.24 28.99
N THR A 375 24.05 38.61 27.92
CA THR A 375 24.67 39.94 27.79
C THR A 375 23.94 40.85 26.80
N THR A 376 23.64 40.37 25.60
CA THR A 376 23.16 41.17 24.47
C THR A 376 21.72 40.85 24.07
N LEU A 377 21.22 39.66 24.42
CA LEU A 377 19.87 39.22 24.08
C LEU A 377 18.75 40.19 24.51
N PRO A 378 18.70 40.74 25.74
CA PRO A 378 17.60 41.64 26.14
C PRO A 378 17.54 42.92 25.30
N ARG A 379 18.70 43.40 24.85
CA ARG A 379 18.79 44.57 23.97
C ARG A 379 18.25 44.25 22.58
N VAL A 380 18.69 43.15 21.97
CA VAL A 380 18.21 42.72 20.65
C VAL A 380 16.72 42.42 20.69
N MET A 381 16.23 41.77 21.74
CA MET A 381 14.80 41.52 21.93
C MET A 381 14.00 42.82 22.04
N SER A 382 14.54 43.84 22.73
CA SER A 382 13.92 45.17 22.77
C SER A 382 13.89 45.85 21.40
N GLU A 383 14.94 45.70 20.59
CA GLU A 383 14.99 46.22 19.20
C GLU A 383 13.97 45.52 18.29
N LEU A 384 13.72 44.22 18.52
CA LEU A 384 12.72 43.43 17.80
C LEU A 384 11.29 43.56 18.36
N GLY A 385 11.09 44.30 19.44
CA GLY A 385 9.78 44.47 20.10
C GLY A 385 9.32 43.26 20.91
N ILE A 386 10.21 42.30 21.20
CA ILE A 386 9.89 41.06 21.92
C ILE A 386 10.19 41.25 23.41
N ARG A 387 9.19 41.00 24.26
CA ARG A 387 9.37 40.96 25.72
C ARG A 387 9.42 39.52 26.18
N LEU A 388 10.43 39.16 26.96
CA LEU A 388 10.59 37.84 27.57
C LEU A 388 10.39 37.93 29.08
N SER A 389 9.74 36.93 29.67
CA SER A 389 9.65 36.81 31.13
C SER A 389 10.98 36.36 31.73
N LYS A 390 11.18 36.59 33.03
CA LYS A 390 12.41 36.14 33.73
C LYS A 390 12.53 34.61 33.80
N GLU A 391 11.41 33.90 33.71
CA GLU A 391 11.39 32.43 33.69
C GLU A 391 11.77 31.90 32.29
N GLU A 392 11.23 32.53 31.25
CA GLU A 392 11.56 32.20 29.86
C GLU A 392 13.04 32.42 29.56
N GLN A 393 13.63 33.50 30.05
CA GLN A 393 15.07 33.77 29.90
C GLN A 393 15.97 32.68 30.52
N LYS A 394 15.48 31.98 31.55
CA LYS A 394 16.22 30.87 32.18
C LYS A 394 15.99 29.53 31.48
N SER A 395 15.14 29.50 30.44
CA SER A 395 14.88 28.28 29.69
C SER A 395 16.11 27.85 28.91
N ASN A 396 16.20 26.55 28.61
CA ASN A 396 17.24 26.04 27.73
C ASN A 396 17.18 26.72 26.35
N ILE A 397 18.33 26.78 25.66
CA ILE A 397 18.50 27.47 24.38
C ILE A 397 17.43 27.06 23.37
N ARG A 398 17.13 25.76 23.23
CA ARG A 398 16.17 25.25 22.23
C ARG A 398 14.73 25.74 22.47
N PRO A 399 14.12 25.53 23.67
CA PRO A 399 12.83 26.13 24.00
C PRO A 399 12.81 27.66 23.86
N LEU A 400 13.88 28.33 24.32
CA LEU A 400 14.00 29.79 24.23
C LEU A 400 13.96 30.28 22.77
N LEU A 401 14.68 29.59 21.87
CA LEU A 401 14.68 29.87 20.44
C LEU A 401 13.27 29.74 19.85
N SER A 402 12.55 28.67 20.21
CA SER A 402 11.17 28.45 19.77
C SER A 402 10.23 29.57 20.23
N ILE A 403 10.32 30.00 21.49
CA ILE A 403 9.49 31.08 22.05
C ILE A 403 9.78 32.42 21.34
N ILE A 404 11.06 32.75 21.15
CA ILE A 404 11.47 34.00 20.49
C ILE A 404 10.99 34.01 19.03
N CYS A 405 11.23 32.92 18.30
CA CYS A 405 10.79 32.82 16.91
C CYS A 405 9.26 32.86 16.79
N ARG A 406 8.52 32.19 17.68
CA ARG A 406 7.06 32.29 17.73
C ARG A 406 6.57 33.73 17.93
N ARG A 407 7.21 34.50 18.81
CA ARG A 407 6.84 35.93 19.03
C ARG A 407 7.28 36.84 17.89
N PHE A 408 8.37 36.50 17.20
CA PHE A 408 8.90 37.31 16.11
C PHE A 408 8.12 37.12 14.81
N PHE A 409 7.89 35.86 14.41
CA PHE A 409 7.17 35.52 13.19
C PHE A 409 5.65 35.52 13.36
N GLY A 410 5.17 35.32 14.60
CA GLY A 410 3.75 35.25 14.91
C GLY A 410 3.11 33.97 14.39
N ASP A 411 1.93 34.14 13.81
CA ASP A 411 1.08 33.07 13.28
C ASP A 411 1.58 32.54 11.93
N PHE A 412 1.20 31.32 11.57
CA PHE A 412 1.57 30.67 10.31
C PHE A 412 0.72 31.16 9.12
N THR A 413 0.48 32.47 9.04
CA THR A 413 -0.29 33.14 7.98
C THR A 413 0.32 32.91 6.59
N SER A 414 1.64 32.85 6.52
CA SER A 414 2.36 32.63 5.27
C SER A 414 2.01 31.31 4.58
N PHE A 415 1.77 30.26 5.36
CA PHE A 415 1.33 28.97 4.86
C PHE A 415 -0.12 29.05 4.35
N VAL A 416 -1.00 29.72 5.09
CA VAL A 416 -2.39 29.95 4.68
C VAL A 416 -2.45 30.74 3.37
N ASP A 417 -1.64 31.78 3.22
CA ASP A 417 -1.54 32.58 1.99
C ASP A 417 -1.10 31.74 0.79
N VAL A 418 -0.06 30.92 0.97
CA VAL A 418 0.46 30.04 -0.10
C VAL A 418 -0.62 29.08 -0.56
N VAL A 419 -1.31 28.44 0.39
CA VAL A 419 -2.36 27.46 0.11
C VAL A 419 -3.58 28.12 -0.54
N THR A 420 -4.10 29.20 0.03
CA THR A 420 -5.32 29.85 -0.48
C THR A 420 -5.16 30.41 -1.90
N GLN A 421 -3.96 30.89 -2.25
CA GLN A 421 -3.64 31.43 -3.56
C GLN A 421 -3.37 30.36 -4.64
N HIS A 422 -2.76 29.24 -4.27
CA HIS A 422 -2.27 28.25 -5.25
C HIS A 422 -3.06 26.94 -5.26
N VAL A 423 -3.75 26.61 -4.16
CA VAL A 423 -4.65 25.45 -4.11
C VAL A 423 -6.06 25.91 -4.48
N PRO A 424 -6.68 25.30 -5.50
CA PRO A 424 -8.05 25.61 -5.88
C PRO A 424 -9.04 25.23 -4.78
N SER A 425 -10.20 25.87 -4.76
CA SER A 425 -11.31 25.44 -3.92
C SER A 425 -11.92 24.15 -4.49
N PRO A 426 -12.65 23.36 -3.68
CA PRO A 426 -13.45 22.23 -4.14
C PRO A 426 -14.28 22.52 -5.40
N VAL A 427 -14.89 23.70 -5.45
CA VAL A 427 -15.74 24.15 -6.57
C VAL A 427 -14.93 24.41 -7.83
N THR A 428 -13.78 25.09 -7.74
CA THR A 428 -12.96 25.38 -8.93
C THR A 428 -12.21 24.16 -9.43
N ASN A 429 -11.87 23.21 -8.56
CA ASN A 429 -11.17 21.98 -8.92
C ASN A 429 -12.10 20.85 -9.38
N GLY A 430 -13.42 20.98 -9.23
CA GLY A 430 -14.40 19.93 -9.47
C GLY A 430 -14.24 19.26 -10.83
N MET A 431 -14.10 20.07 -11.91
CA MET A 431 -13.96 19.56 -13.28
C MET A 431 -12.73 18.67 -13.46
N SER A 432 -11.54 19.18 -13.14
CA SER A 432 -10.28 18.45 -13.33
C SER A 432 -10.21 17.17 -12.49
N LYS A 433 -10.83 17.20 -11.31
CA LYS A 433 -10.84 16.06 -10.40
C LYS A 433 -11.85 14.98 -10.81
N MET A 434 -13.04 15.37 -11.24
CA MET A 434 -14.08 14.41 -11.65
C MET A 434 -13.72 13.70 -12.96
N GLU A 435 -13.04 14.37 -13.89
CA GLU A 435 -12.60 13.76 -15.16
C GLU A 435 -11.66 12.56 -14.96
N LEU A 436 -10.83 12.61 -13.91
CA LEU A 436 -9.93 11.52 -13.55
C LEU A 436 -10.61 10.47 -12.66
N ASN A 437 -11.46 10.88 -11.73
CA ASN A 437 -11.91 10.02 -10.64
C ASN A 437 -13.27 9.36 -10.88
N TYR A 438 -14.18 9.98 -11.62
CA TYR A 438 -15.51 9.42 -11.84
C TYR A 438 -15.51 8.47 -13.05
N THR A 439 -16.19 7.32 -12.93
CA THR A 439 -16.28 6.35 -14.04
C THR A 439 -17.45 6.61 -14.98
N GLY A 440 -18.45 7.36 -14.53
CA GLY A 440 -19.66 7.63 -15.31
C GLY A 440 -19.49 8.68 -16.42
N PRO A 441 -20.55 8.91 -17.21
CA PRO A 441 -20.51 9.82 -18.34
C PRO A 441 -20.42 11.29 -17.92
N THR A 442 -19.66 12.08 -18.68
CA THR A 442 -19.44 13.53 -18.47
C THR A 442 -20.64 14.42 -18.80
N LYS A 443 -21.76 13.83 -19.22
CA LYS A 443 -23.02 14.52 -19.53
C LYS A 443 -24.15 13.85 -18.77
N SER A 444 -24.15 14.03 -17.45
CA SER A 444 -25.20 13.53 -16.55
C SER A 444 -25.49 14.57 -15.49
N ASP A 445 -26.71 14.55 -14.94
CA ASP A 445 -27.10 15.49 -13.87
C ASP A 445 -26.19 15.33 -12.63
N ILE A 446 -25.77 14.08 -12.34
CA ILE A 446 -24.79 13.77 -11.29
C ILE A 446 -23.44 14.41 -11.60
N TRP A 447 -22.98 14.36 -12.86
CA TRP A 447 -21.73 14.99 -13.26
C TRP A 447 -21.75 16.50 -13.04
N ASP A 448 -22.83 17.18 -13.44
CA ASP A 448 -22.95 18.63 -13.27
C ASP A 448 -22.97 19.02 -11.78
N ALA A 449 -23.63 18.22 -10.94
CA ALA A 449 -23.65 18.39 -9.49
C ALA A 449 -22.27 18.14 -8.84
N LEU A 450 -21.54 17.12 -9.29
CA LEU A 450 -20.18 16.81 -8.85
C LEU A 450 -19.18 17.90 -9.23
N VAL A 451 -19.29 18.45 -10.46
CA VAL A 451 -18.39 19.50 -10.95
C VAL A 451 -18.64 20.82 -10.24
N SER A 452 -19.91 21.17 -9.99
CA SER A 452 -20.28 22.38 -9.24
C SER A 452 -20.09 22.24 -7.72
N CYS A 453 -19.88 21.01 -7.22
CA CYS A 453 -19.77 20.70 -5.79
C CYS A 453 -21.00 21.21 -5.01
N ASP A 454 -22.19 20.95 -5.57
CA ASP A 454 -23.46 21.45 -5.05
C ASP A 454 -23.88 20.72 -3.77
N PRO A 455 -24.06 21.42 -2.62
CA PRO A 455 -24.56 20.83 -1.37
C PRO A 455 -26.02 20.35 -1.42
N ASP A 456 -26.83 20.88 -2.34
CA ASP A 456 -28.25 20.53 -2.51
C ASP A 456 -28.47 19.51 -3.66
N GLY A 457 -27.39 19.03 -4.28
CA GLY A 457 -27.40 18.02 -5.34
C GLY A 457 -27.57 16.59 -4.82
N PRO A 458 -27.55 15.58 -5.73
CA PRO A 458 -27.57 14.17 -5.34
C PRO A 458 -26.37 13.82 -4.47
N LEU A 459 -26.59 13.09 -3.38
CA LEU A 459 -25.52 12.69 -2.48
C LEU A 459 -24.52 11.81 -3.20
N MET A 460 -23.25 12.23 -3.19
CA MET A 460 -22.12 11.47 -3.69
C MET A 460 -20.93 11.66 -2.76
N VAL A 461 -20.56 10.60 -2.04
CA VAL A 461 -19.40 10.59 -1.14
C VAL A 461 -18.41 9.52 -1.60
N GLN A 462 -17.12 9.85 -1.60
CA GLN A 462 -16.06 8.87 -1.82
C GLN A 462 -15.36 8.58 -0.50
N THR A 463 -15.33 7.33 -0.09
CA THR A 463 -14.53 6.86 1.05
C THR A 463 -13.26 6.19 0.53
N THR A 464 -12.12 6.52 1.14
CA THR A 464 -10.81 5.98 0.73
C THR A 464 -10.04 5.31 1.86
N LYS A 465 -10.46 5.52 3.11
CA LYS A 465 -9.74 5.06 4.28
C LYS A 465 -10.70 4.68 5.40
N ASN A 466 -10.37 3.64 6.16
CA ASN A 466 -11.11 3.24 7.34
C ASN A 466 -10.23 3.43 8.57
N TYR A 467 -10.69 4.19 9.57
CA TYR A 467 -10.01 4.30 10.86
C TYR A 467 -10.67 3.41 11.89
N THR A 468 -9.86 2.70 12.66
CA THR A 468 -10.34 1.94 13.81
C THR A 468 -10.92 2.88 14.85
N THR A 469 -12.07 2.50 15.41
CA THR A 469 -12.58 3.14 16.63
C THR A 469 -11.63 2.89 17.81
N PRO A 470 -11.67 3.71 18.88
CA PRO A 470 -10.84 3.51 20.07
C PRO A 470 -11.04 2.13 20.72
N ASP A 471 -12.26 1.59 20.60
CA ASP A 471 -12.66 0.28 21.12
C ASP A 471 -12.26 -0.89 20.20
N THR A 472 -11.69 -0.60 19.01
CA THR A 472 -11.19 -1.57 18.01
C THR A 472 -12.23 -2.52 17.42
N SER A 473 -13.51 -2.35 17.77
CA SER A 473 -14.61 -3.22 17.34
C SER A 473 -15.09 -2.92 15.93
N SER A 474 -15.10 -1.65 15.55
CA SER A 474 -15.66 -1.13 14.31
C SER A 474 -14.73 -0.12 13.66
N PHE A 475 -15.10 0.34 12.46
CA PHE A 475 -14.39 1.38 11.74
C PHE A 475 -15.24 2.61 11.50
N TYR A 476 -14.59 3.77 11.50
CA TYR A 476 -15.08 4.97 10.86
C TYR A 476 -14.63 4.99 9.40
N ALA A 477 -15.59 5.03 8.47
CA ALA A 477 -15.30 5.24 7.07
C ALA A 477 -14.97 6.73 6.86
N PHE A 478 -13.78 7.01 6.37
CA PHE A 478 -13.29 8.36 6.11
C PHE A 478 -13.34 8.67 4.62
N GLY A 479 -13.95 9.81 4.29
CA GLY A 479 -14.18 10.20 2.92
C GLY A 479 -14.47 11.68 2.75
N ARG A 480 -14.76 12.06 1.50
CA ARG A 480 -15.16 13.41 1.10
C ARG A 480 -16.54 13.38 0.49
N VAL A 481 -17.39 14.32 0.91
CA VAL A 481 -18.67 14.62 0.25
C VAL A 481 -18.36 15.45 -0.99
N PHE A 482 -18.66 14.94 -2.18
CA PHE A 482 -18.44 15.66 -3.44
C PHE A 482 -19.68 16.40 -3.92
N SER A 483 -20.87 15.86 -3.67
CA SER A 483 -22.15 16.51 -3.91
C SER A 483 -23.17 16.06 -2.87
N GLY A 484 -24.19 16.89 -2.66
CA GLY A 484 -25.22 16.71 -1.65
C GLY A 484 -24.72 17.03 -0.24
N THR A 485 -25.57 16.73 0.73
CA THR A 485 -25.28 16.87 2.16
C THR A 485 -25.56 15.55 2.85
N LEU A 486 -24.56 15.02 3.55
CA LEU A 486 -24.71 13.78 4.31
C LEU A 486 -25.31 14.10 5.68
N HIS A 487 -26.39 13.42 6.06
CA HIS A 487 -27.02 13.57 7.37
C HIS A 487 -26.77 12.35 8.27
N ALA A 488 -26.64 12.59 9.57
CA ALA A 488 -26.68 11.51 10.56
C ALA A 488 -28.07 10.85 10.56
N GLN A 489 -28.13 9.52 10.73
CA GLN A 489 -29.36 8.72 10.69
C GLN A 489 -30.06 8.67 9.32
N GLN A 490 -29.37 9.05 8.24
CA GLN A 490 -29.87 8.92 6.87
C GLN A 490 -29.59 7.52 6.30
N ASP A 491 -30.53 6.96 5.55
CA ASP A 491 -30.31 5.75 4.77
C ASP A 491 -29.56 6.06 3.48
N VAL A 492 -28.47 5.33 3.23
CA VAL A 492 -27.57 5.53 2.09
C VAL A 492 -27.29 4.20 1.40
N LYS A 493 -27.10 4.24 0.07
CA LYS A 493 -26.66 3.10 -0.73
C LYS A 493 -25.14 3.17 -0.88
N ILE A 494 -24.45 2.11 -0.48
CA ILE A 494 -23.00 1.95 -0.56
C ILE A 494 -22.69 1.06 -1.74
N LEU A 495 -21.81 1.52 -2.62
CA LEU A 495 -21.33 0.84 -3.81
C LEU A 495 -19.87 0.46 -3.60
N GLY A 496 -19.55 -0.84 -3.70
CA GLY A 496 -18.19 -1.35 -3.63
C GLY A 496 -17.39 -1.15 -4.92
N GLU A 497 -16.19 -1.72 -4.98
CA GLU A 497 -15.27 -1.57 -6.12
C GLU A 497 -15.66 -2.41 -7.34
N ASN A 498 -16.40 -3.50 -7.14
CA ASN A 498 -16.85 -4.41 -8.21
C ASN A 498 -18.22 -4.02 -8.77
N TYR A 499 -18.90 -3.04 -8.16
CA TYR A 499 -20.21 -2.60 -8.60
C TYR A 499 -20.18 -2.10 -10.05
N THR A 500 -21.13 -2.58 -10.85
CA THR A 500 -21.39 -2.06 -12.18
C THR A 500 -22.90 -1.92 -12.40
N LEU A 501 -23.33 -1.19 -13.43
CA LEU A 501 -24.77 -1.08 -13.74
C LEU A 501 -25.41 -2.43 -14.14
N GLN A 502 -24.61 -3.41 -14.55
CA GLN A 502 -25.10 -4.74 -14.91
C GLN A 502 -25.11 -5.70 -13.72
N ASP A 503 -24.28 -5.42 -12.71
CA ASP A 503 -24.06 -6.25 -11.54
C ASP A 503 -24.14 -5.39 -10.27
N GLU A 504 -25.32 -5.40 -9.66
CA GLU A 504 -25.61 -4.66 -8.43
C GLU A 504 -25.31 -5.44 -7.14
N GLU A 505 -24.73 -6.65 -7.23
CA GLU A 505 -24.46 -7.51 -6.06
C GLU A 505 -23.53 -6.82 -5.04
N ASP A 506 -22.58 -6.01 -5.52
CA ASP A 506 -21.67 -5.23 -4.69
C ASP A 506 -22.27 -3.87 -4.27
N SER A 507 -23.56 -3.86 -3.92
CA SER A 507 -24.24 -2.71 -3.32
C SER A 507 -25.10 -3.09 -2.11
N ARG A 508 -25.08 -2.23 -1.08
CA ARG A 508 -25.89 -2.43 0.14
C ARG A 508 -26.45 -1.11 0.65
N VAL A 509 -27.69 -1.13 1.15
CA VAL A 509 -28.29 0.01 1.85
C VAL A 509 -27.97 -0.11 3.34
N MET A 510 -27.45 0.96 3.93
CA MET A 510 -27.10 1.05 5.35
C MET A 510 -27.58 2.39 5.91
N THR A 511 -27.86 2.43 7.20
CA THR A 511 -28.19 3.68 7.91
C THR A 511 -26.92 4.30 8.49
N VAL A 512 -26.69 5.57 8.21
CA VAL A 512 -25.58 6.34 8.79
C VAL A 512 -25.80 6.49 10.29
N GLY A 513 -24.80 6.11 11.10
CA GLY A 513 -24.84 6.31 12.55
C GLY A 513 -24.62 7.76 12.95
N ARG A 514 -23.38 8.11 13.31
CA ARG A 514 -22.96 9.47 13.64
C ARG A 514 -21.95 9.98 12.61
N LEU A 515 -21.87 11.29 12.47
CA LEU A 515 -20.90 11.97 11.62
C LEU A 515 -19.93 12.75 12.48
N TRP A 516 -18.65 12.70 12.10
CA TRP A 516 -17.61 13.42 12.81
C TRP A 516 -16.69 14.20 11.87
N VAL A 517 -16.27 15.38 12.32
CA VAL A 517 -15.13 16.11 11.77
C VAL A 517 -13.88 15.70 12.58
N CYS A 518 -12.86 15.21 11.90
CA CYS A 518 -11.68 14.63 12.56
C CYS A 518 -10.61 15.68 12.86
N GLU A 519 -10.20 15.78 14.13
CA GLU A 519 -9.16 16.68 14.65
C GLU A 519 -8.00 15.91 15.30
N SER A 520 -7.72 14.70 14.83
CA SER A 520 -6.59 13.83 15.19
C SER A 520 -6.80 13.22 16.56
N ARG A 521 -6.66 14.03 17.61
CA ARG A 521 -6.78 13.58 18.99
C ARG A 521 -8.20 13.67 19.50
N TYR A 522 -9.06 14.43 18.83
CA TYR A 522 -10.48 14.51 19.17
C TYR A 522 -11.30 14.56 17.88
N ASN A 523 -12.58 14.23 18.01
CA ASN A 523 -13.53 14.26 16.91
C ASN A 523 -14.70 15.16 17.32
N ILE A 524 -15.14 16.03 16.41
CA ILE A 524 -16.28 16.92 16.64
C ILE A 524 -17.51 16.26 16.00
N GLU A 525 -18.51 15.92 16.81
CA GLU A 525 -19.77 15.36 16.32
C GLU A 525 -20.59 16.43 15.59
N VAL A 526 -21.13 16.08 14.43
CA VAL A 526 -21.94 16.98 13.60
C VAL A 526 -23.19 16.26 13.08
N ASN A 527 -24.29 16.99 12.92
CA ASN A 527 -25.56 16.43 12.43
C ASN A 527 -25.59 16.26 10.90
N ARG A 528 -24.82 17.09 10.19
CA ARG A 528 -24.73 17.08 8.73
C ARG A 528 -23.34 17.50 8.26
N VAL A 529 -22.92 17.02 7.10
CA VAL A 529 -21.69 17.47 6.42
C VAL A 529 -22.00 17.80 4.96
N PRO A 530 -21.85 19.07 4.53
CA PRO A 530 -22.12 19.48 3.15
C PRO A 530 -20.97 19.14 2.20
N ALA A 531 -21.25 19.22 0.90
CA ALA A 531 -20.27 19.01 -0.17
C ALA A 531 -18.97 19.81 0.01
N GLY A 532 -17.86 19.23 -0.41
CA GLY A 532 -16.51 19.79 -0.31
C GLY A 532 -15.73 19.40 0.94
N ASN A 533 -16.41 18.94 2.00
CA ASN A 533 -15.80 18.61 3.30
C ASN A 533 -15.42 17.14 3.43
N TRP A 534 -14.50 16.87 4.36
CA TRP A 534 -14.20 15.52 4.81
C TRP A 534 -15.06 15.12 6.00
N VAL A 535 -15.36 13.83 6.10
CA VAL A 535 -16.24 13.29 7.11
C VAL A 535 -15.77 11.91 7.55
N LEU A 536 -15.91 11.64 8.85
CA LEU A 536 -15.90 10.30 9.43
C LEU A 536 -17.34 9.83 9.59
N ILE A 537 -17.63 8.67 9.03
CA ILE A 537 -18.96 8.09 9.02
C ILE A 537 -18.95 6.80 9.83
N GLU A 538 -19.82 6.72 10.82
CA GLU A 538 -20.00 5.54 11.66
C GLU A 538 -21.17 4.68 11.15
N GLY A 539 -21.07 3.35 11.31
CA GLY A 539 -22.17 2.40 11.07
C GLY A 539 -22.27 1.86 9.64
N ILE A 540 -21.36 2.25 8.75
CA ILE A 540 -21.37 1.85 7.32
C ILE A 540 -20.16 0.99 6.92
N ASP A 541 -19.37 0.53 7.88
CA ASP A 541 -18.08 -0.11 7.63
C ASP A 541 -18.17 -1.55 7.14
N GLU A 542 -19.28 -2.26 7.39
CA GLU A 542 -19.41 -3.68 7.03
C GLU A 542 -19.16 -3.97 5.54
N PRO A 543 -19.88 -3.34 4.56
CA PRO A 543 -19.66 -3.60 3.13
C PRO A 543 -18.37 -2.99 2.57
N ILE A 544 -17.75 -2.05 3.29
CA ILE A 544 -16.56 -1.34 2.79
C ILE A 544 -15.32 -2.16 3.10
N VAL A 545 -14.60 -2.57 2.04
CA VAL A 545 -13.28 -3.20 2.18
C VAL A 545 -12.20 -2.13 2.12
N LYS A 546 -11.99 -1.47 0.97
CA LYS A 546 -10.93 -0.47 0.78
C LYS A 546 -11.50 0.89 0.45
N THR A 547 -12.11 1.01 -0.72
CA THR A 547 -12.83 2.21 -1.13
C THR A 547 -14.29 1.89 -1.41
N ALA A 548 -15.14 2.89 -1.26
CA ALA A 548 -16.56 2.79 -1.60
C ALA A 548 -17.11 4.14 -2.02
N THR A 549 -18.14 4.09 -2.86
CA THR A 549 -18.94 5.25 -3.26
C THR A 549 -20.28 5.19 -2.53
N ILE A 550 -20.65 6.27 -1.83
CA ILE A 550 -21.92 6.35 -1.10
C ILE A 550 -22.84 7.31 -1.85
N THR A 551 -24.09 6.91 -2.04
CA THR A 551 -25.13 7.72 -2.68
C THR A 551 -26.46 7.61 -1.93
N ASP A 552 -27.44 8.41 -2.33
CA ASP A 552 -28.78 8.36 -1.75
C ASP A 552 -29.44 7.00 -1.98
N ALA A 553 -30.10 6.48 -0.93
CA ALA A 553 -30.99 5.33 -1.07
C ALA A 553 -32.29 5.80 -1.73
N ALA A 554 -32.36 5.77 -3.07
CA ALA A 554 -33.58 6.15 -3.78
C ALA A 554 -34.76 5.23 -3.36
N PRO A 555 -35.93 5.79 -2.97
CA PRO A 555 -37.05 4.99 -2.46
C PRO A 555 -37.86 4.25 -3.55
N ASN A 556 -37.64 4.52 -4.84
CA ASN A 556 -38.36 3.89 -5.96
C ASN A 556 -37.40 3.38 -7.06
N GLU A 557 -37.61 2.15 -7.53
CA GLU A 557 -36.81 1.50 -8.58
C GLU A 557 -36.92 2.20 -9.96
N ASP A 558 -38.01 2.90 -10.24
CA ASP A 558 -38.29 3.54 -11.54
C ASP A 558 -37.61 4.92 -11.74
N ALA A 559 -36.98 5.47 -10.70
CA ALA A 559 -36.29 6.77 -10.73
C ALA A 559 -34.77 6.66 -10.54
N ARG A 560 -34.19 5.47 -10.79
CA ARG A 560 -32.74 5.26 -10.71
C ARG A 560 -32.05 6.03 -11.83
N ALA A 561 -31.46 7.17 -11.49
CA ALA A 561 -30.38 7.72 -12.30
C ALA A 561 -29.26 6.67 -12.35
N ASP A 562 -28.64 6.47 -13.50
CA ASP A 562 -27.50 5.57 -13.65
C ASP A 562 -26.34 6.08 -12.77
N VAL A 563 -26.20 5.51 -11.56
CA VAL A 563 -25.12 5.86 -10.62
C VAL A 563 -23.89 5.00 -10.90
N TYR A 564 -22.74 5.65 -11.00
CA TYR A 564 -21.46 5.02 -11.21
C TYR A 564 -20.56 5.20 -9.99
N ILE A 565 -19.54 4.35 -9.87
CA ILE A 565 -18.54 4.45 -8.80
C ILE A 565 -17.43 5.45 -9.14
N PHE A 566 -16.76 5.94 -8.11
CA PHE A 566 -15.43 6.50 -8.28
C PHE A 566 -14.43 5.37 -8.59
N ARG A 567 -13.39 5.68 -9.38
CA ARG A 567 -12.31 4.75 -9.69
C ARG A 567 -11.63 4.29 -8.40
N PRO A 568 -11.23 3.01 -8.30
CA PRO A 568 -10.36 2.54 -7.22
C PRO A 568 -9.06 3.34 -7.10
N LEU A 569 -8.37 3.20 -5.97
CA LEU A 569 -7.10 3.88 -5.75
C LEU A 569 -6.01 3.32 -6.65
N LYS A 570 -5.32 4.21 -7.36
CA LYS A 570 -4.10 3.86 -8.09
C LYS A 570 -2.90 4.08 -7.18
N PHE A 571 -2.13 3.02 -6.97
CA PHE A 571 -0.98 3.05 -6.09
C PHE A 571 0.31 3.22 -6.88
N ASN A 572 1.26 3.96 -6.30
CA ASN A 572 2.58 4.17 -6.91
C ASN A 572 3.50 2.93 -6.74
N THR A 573 3.16 2.03 -5.82
CA THR A 573 3.93 0.83 -5.51
C THR A 573 3.04 -0.40 -5.53
N ARG A 574 3.64 -1.59 -5.40
CA ARG A 574 2.93 -2.87 -5.37
C ARG A 574 3.25 -3.62 -4.08
N SER A 575 2.28 -4.41 -3.62
CA SER A 575 2.48 -5.38 -2.55
C SER A 575 3.20 -6.59 -3.11
N VAL A 576 4.43 -6.79 -2.67
CA VAL A 576 5.37 -7.74 -3.26
C VAL A 576 5.86 -8.77 -2.23
N ILE A 577 6.05 -8.34 -0.98
CA ILE A 577 6.47 -9.24 0.08
C ILE A 577 5.28 -10.05 0.52
N LYS A 578 5.47 -11.36 0.62
CA LYS A 578 4.49 -12.37 0.93
C LYS A 578 4.86 -13.05 2.24
N ILE A 579 3.95 -13.05 3.21
CA ILE A 579 4.12 -13.74 4.49
C ILE A 579 2.95 -14.71 4.67
N ALA A 580 3.22 -15.96 5.05
CA ALA A 580 2.16 -16.87 5.51
C ALA A 580 1.99 -16.75 7.02
N VAL A 581 0.74 -16.82 7.44
CA VAL A 581 0.33 -16.68 8.83
C VAL A 581 -0.65 -17.80 9.21
N GLU A 582 -0.45 -18.35 10.39
CA GLU A 582 -1.32 -19.36 10.96
C GLU A 582 -1.49 -19.11 12.47
N PRO A 583 -2.66 -19.39 13.06
CA PRO A 583 -2.79 -19.28 14.50
C PRO A 583 -1.95 -20.38 15.17
N VAL A 584 -1.40 -20.10 16.36
CA VAL A 584 -0.72 -21.15 17.13
C VAL A 584 -1.70 -22.27 17.47
N ASN A 585 -2.91 -21.89 17.87
CA ASN A 585 -4.04 -22.76 18.19
C ASN A 585 -5.06 -22.76 17.03
N PRO A 586 -5.25 -23.89 16.32
CA PRO A 586 -6.17 -23.95 15.18
C PRO A 586 -7.64 -23.60 15.50
N SER A 587 -8.08 -23.82 16.76
CA SER A 587 -9.43 -23.45 17.21
C SER A 587 -9.72 -21.94 17.15
N GLU A 588 -8.66 -21.11 17.14
CA GLU A 588 -8.78 -19.65 17.08
C GLU A 588 -8.73 -19.08 15.66
N LEU A 589 -8.76 -19.95 14.64
CA LEU A 589 -8.76 -19.54 13.24
C LEU A 589 -9.83 -18.49 12.90
N PRO A 590 -11.09 -18.57 13.37
CA PRO A 590 -12.09 -17.54 13.09
C PRO A 590 -11.70 -16.15 13.62
N LYS A 591 -11.05 -16.07 14.78
CA LYS A 591 -10.54 -14.80 15.33
C LYS A 591 -9.41 -14.24 14.48
N MET A 592 -8.53 -15.12 13.98
CA MET A 592 -7.46 -14.71 13.05
C MET A 592 -8.06 -14.15 11.76
N LEU A 593 -9.05 -14.83 11.17
CA LEU A 593 -9.71 -14.41 9.94
C LEU A 593 -10.42 -13.07 10.10
N ASP A 594 -11.10 -12.84 11.23
CA ASP A 594 -11.67 -11.54 11.57
C ASP A 594 -10.57 -10.46 11.66
N GLY A 595 -9.47 -10.74 12.37
CA GLY A 595 -8.31 -9.85 12.43
C GLY A 595 -7.71 -9.53 11.05
N LEU A 596 -7.59 -10.53 10.17
CA LEU A 596 -7.10 -10.37 8.79
C LEU A 596 -8.04 -9.50 7.95
N ARG A 597 -9.36 -9.67 8.08
CA ARG A 597 -10.35 -8.78 7.42
C ARG A 597 -10.23 -7.35 7.92
N LYS A 598 -10.04 -7.15 9.22
CA LYS A 598 -9.88 -5.82 9.85
C LYS A 598 -8.61 -5.09 9.40
N VAL A 599 -7.46 -5.77 9.29
CA VAL A 599 -6.26 -5.15 8.72
C VAL A 599 -6.39 -4.88 7.22
N ASN A 600 -7.09 -5.74 6.48
CA ASN A 600 -7.36 -5.51 5.05
C ASN A 600 -8.24 -4.26 4.83
N LYS A 601 -9.12 -3.94 5.79
CA LYS A 601 -9.86 -2.66 5.82
C LYS A 601 -9.01 -1.46 6.21
N SER A 602 -8.08 -1.69 7.14
CA SER A 602 -7.21 -0.63 7.68
C SER A 602 -6.17 -0.19 6.65
N TYR A 603 -5.54 -1.12 5.93
CA TYR A 603 -4.37 -0.85 5.08
C TYR A 603 -4.71 -0.93 3.58
N PRO A 604 -4.68 0.18 2.82
CA PRO A 604 -5.16 0.20 1.44
C PRO A 604 -4.43 -0.75 0.47
N LEU A 605 -3.10 -0.90 0.58
CA LEU A 605 -2.34 -1.81 -0.29
C LEU A 605 -2.33 -3.26 0.17
N LEU A 606 -2.72 -3.54 1.41
CA LEU A 606 -2.68 -4.89 1.95
C LEU A 606 -3.58 -5.81 1.12
N SER A 607 -3.11 -7.01 0.86
CA SER A 607 -3.96 -8.05 0.29
C SER A 607 -3.79 -9.31 1.13
N THR A 608 -4.92 -9.84 1.57
CA THR A 608 -4.99 -11.14 2.24
C THR A 608 -5.60 -12.15 1.26
N ARG A 609 -4.98 -13.32 1.14
CA ARG A 609 -5.42 -14.41 0.27
C ARG A 609 -5.32 -15.73 1.02
N VAL A 610 -6.14 -16.70 0.64
CA VAL A 610 -6.01 -18.08 1.08
C VAL A 610 -5.49 -18.85 -0.13
N GLU A 611 -4.39 -19.56 0.04
CA GLU A 611 -3.85 -20.43 -1.02
C GLU A 611 -4.54 -21.79 -1.02
N GLU A 612 -4.37 -22.57 -2.08
CA GLU A 612 -4.99 -23.91 -2.19
C GLU A 612 -4.51 -24.87 -1.09
N SER A 613 -3.30 -24.66 -0.56
CA SER A 613 -2.78 -25.39 0.61
C SER A 613 -3.53 -25.11 1.91
N GLY A 614 -4.40 -24.10 1.94
CA GLY A 614 -5.06 -23.60 3.14
C GLY A 614 -4.24 -22.55 3.92
N GLU A 615 -3.01 -22.25 3.48
CA GLU A 615 -2.19 -21.20 4.11
C GLU A 615 -2.81 -19.82 3.88
N HIS A 616 -2.88 -19.02 4.95
CA HIS A 616 -3.27 -17.62 4.86
C HIS A 616 -2.07 -16.75 4.55
N VAL A 617 -2.16 -15.98 3.48
CA VAL A 617 -1.07 -15.16 2.96
C VAL A 617 -1.41 -13.68 3.05
N ILE A 618 -0.44 -12.90 3.53
CA ILE A 618 -0.47 -11.45 3.59
C ILE A 618 0.57 -10.88 2.62
N LEU A 619 0.12 -10.02 1.71
CA LEU A 619 0.96 -9.29 0.77
C LEU A 619 1.11 -7.83 1.20
N GLY A 620 2.35 -7.34 1.30
CA GLY A 620 2.68 -5.96 1.68
C GLY A 620 3.86 -5.36 0.92
N THR A 621 4.13 -4.08 1.18
CA THR A 621 5.13 -3.27 0.44
C THR A 621 6.56 -3.46 0.88
N GLY A 622 6.79 -3.78 2.15
CA GLY A 622 8.09 -3.68 2.81
C GLY A 622 8.06 -4.24 4.23
N GLU A 623 9.23 -4.45 4.83
CA GLU A 623 9.35 -5.03 6.18
C GLU A 623 8.62 -4.22 7.24
N LEU A 624 8.88 -2.91 7.32
CA LEU A 624 8.22 -2.03 8.29
C LEU A 624 6.69 -2.00 8.13
N TYR A 625 6.17 -2.19 6.91
CA TYR A 625 4.74 -2.23 6.67
C TYR A 625 4.13 -3.48 7.27
N LEU A 626 4.73 -4.64 6.99
CA LEU A 626 4.25 -5.92 7.49
C LEU A 626 4.49 -6.08 9.01
N ASP A 627 5.53 -5.48 9.56
CA ASP A 627 5.73 -5.38 11.02
C ASP A 627 4.54 -4.68 11.70
N CYS A 628 4.13 -3.51 11.18
CA CYS A 628 2.97 -2.79 11.70
C CYS A 628 1.67 -3.59 11.50
N VAL A 629 1.46 -4.20 10.33
CA VAL A 629 0.27 -5.02 10.07
C VAL A 629 0.20 -6.21 11.03
N LEU A 630 1.30 -6.95 11.22
CA LEU A 630 1.35 -8.10 12.13
C LEU A 630 1.18 -7.67 13.58
N HIS A 631 1.72 -6.51 13.97
CA HIS A 631 1.45 -5.93 15.28
C HIS A 631 -0.06 -5.69 15.46
N ASP A 632 -0.72 -5.09 14.47
CA ASP A 632 -2.13 -4.75 14.56
C ASP A 632 -3.03 -5.99 14.56
N VAL A 633 -2.74 -7.00 13.75
CA VAL A 633 -3.45 -8.29 13.84
C VAL A 633 -3.28 -8.86 15.26
N ARG A 634 -2.04 -9.05 15.73
CA ARG A 634 -1.73 -9.75 17.00
C ARG A 634 -2.19 -8.99 18.24
N LYS A 635 -2.08 -7.66 18.26
CA LYS A 635 -2.28 -6.85 19.47
C LYS A 635 -3.56 -6.03 19.45
N VAL A 636 -4.00 -5.55 18.30
CA VAL A 636 -5.14 -4.62 18.20
C VAL A 636 -6.44 -5.39 17.94
N PHE A 637 -6.44 -6.32 16.99
CA PHE A 637 -7.69 -6.92 16.50
C PHE A 637 -8.00 -8.31 17.05
N SER A 638 -7.08 -9.27 16.95
CA SER A 638 -7.37 -10.67 17.29
C SER A 638 -6.93 -11.08 18.69
N GLU A 639 -5.90 -10.44 19.26
CA GLU A 639 -5.32 -10.80 20.58
C GLU A 639 -4.90 -12.27 20.70
N ILE A 640 -4.53 -12.90 19.59
CA ILE A 640 -4.05 -14.29 19.54
C ILE A 640 -2.57 -14.35 19.19
N ASP A 641 -1.97 -15.49 19.52
CA ASP A 641 -0.62 -15.81 19.06
C ASP A 641 -0.65 -16.38 17.65
N ILE A 642 0.13 -15.77 16.76
CA ILE A 642 0.17 -16.09 15.33
C ILE A 642 1.58 -16.52 14.97
N LYS A 643 1.70 -17.73 14.42
CA LYS A 643 2.90 -18.24 13.75
C LYS A 643 3.06 -17.52 12.43
N VAL A 644 4.25 -17.00 12.19
CA VAL A 644 4.59 -16.26 10.98
C VAL A 644 5.74 -16.98 10.31
N ALA A 645 5.54 -17.36 9.06
CA ALA A 645 6.58 -17.95 8.23
C ALA A 645 7.59 -16.89 7.78
N ASP A 646 8.77 -17.33 7.33
CA ASP A 646 9.75 -16.43 6.74
C ASP A 646 9.16 -15.67 5.54
N PRO A 647 9.46 -14.36 5.43
CA PRO A 647 8.95 -13.56 4.33
C PRO A 647 9.55 -14.06 3.02
N VAL A 648 8.72 -14.18 2.00
CA VAL A 648 9.12 -14.46 0.61
C VAL A 648 8.58 -13.35 -0.28
N VAL A 649 8.79 -13.46 -1.59
CA VAL A 649 8.29 -12.49 -2.56
C VAL A 649 7.29 -13.16 -3.49
N ALA A 650 6.30 -12.40 -3.96
CA ALA A 650 5.50 -12.80 -5.11
C ALA A 650 6.37 -12.70 -6.37
N PHE A 651 6.42 -13.77 -7.15
CA PHE A 651 7.13 -13.80 -8.42
C PHE A 651 6.19 -13.41 -9.57
N CYS A 652 6.76 -13.25 -10.76
CA CYS A 652 5.98 -13.24 -12.00
C CYS A 652 6.58 -14.26 -12.98
N GLU A 653 5.78 -14.68 -13.96
CA GLU A 653 6.21 -15.63 -14.98
C GLU A 653 6.35 -14.92 -16.33
N THR A 654 7.41 -15.19 -17.11
CA THR A 654 7.64 -14.55 -18.41
C THR A 654 8.23 -15.53 -19.42
N VAL A 655 8.33 -15.09 -20.68
CA VAL A 655 8.96 -15.84 -21.77
C VAL A 655 10.10 -15.02 -22.35
N VAL A 656 11.15 -15.67 -22.84
CA VAL A 656 12.32 -15.01 -23.44
C VAL A 656 12.32 -15.14 -24.96
N GLU A 657 11.84 -16.26 -25.47
CA GLU A 657 11.78 -16.56 -26.91
C GLU A 657 10.34 -16.90 -27.32
N THR A 658 10.08 -16.84 -28.62
CA THR A 658 8.79 -17.26 -29.18
C THR A 658 8.61 -18.77 -29.03
N SER A 659 7.38 -19.22 -28.79
CA SER A 659 7.06 -20.65 -28.73
C SER A 659 7.55 -21.37 -29.98
N ALA A 660 8.33 -22.44 -29.79
CA ALA A 660 8.88 -23.23 -30.89
C ALA A 660 7.79 -23.84 -31.79
N LEU A 661 6.64 -24.16 -31.19
CA LEU A 661 5.53 -24.83 -31.85
C LEU A 661 4.22 -24.08 -31.64
N LYS A 662 3.35 -24.16 -32.64
CA LYS A 662 1.97 -23.69 -32.55
C LYS A 662 1.20 -24.67 -31.67
N CYS A 663 0.79 -24.22 -30.48
CA CYS A 663 0.08 -25.08 -29.55
C CYS A 663 -1.42 -24.97 -29.80
N PHE A 664 -2.12 -26.09 -29.75
CA PHE A 664 -3.58 -26.11 -29.84
C PHE A 664 -4.21 -26.83 -28.67
N ALA A 665 -5.44 -26.46 -28.34
CA ALA A 665 -6.28 -27.17 -27.38
C ALA A 665 -7.69 -27.36 -27.95
N GLU A 666 -8.27 -28.52 -27.71
CA GLU A 666 -9.63 -28.87 -28.10
C GLU A 666 -10.59 -28.76 -26.91
N THR A 667 -11.85 -28.41 -27.16
CA THR A 667 -12.88 -28.46 -26.12
C THR A 667 -13.17 -29.91 -25.72
N PRO A 668 -13.67 -30.18 -24.49
CA PRO A 668 -14.05 -31.53 -24.08
C PRO A 668 -15.01 -32.25 -25.04
N ASN A 669 -15.88 -31.50 -25.70
CA ASN A 669 -16.79 -32.01 -26.74
C ASN A 669 -16.13 -32.26 -28.12
N ARG A 670 -14.83 -31.97 -28.28
CA ARG A 670 -14.00 -32.08 -29.49
C ARG A 670 -14.51 -31.32 -30.71
N LYS A 671 -15.35 -30.30 -30.51
CA LYS A 671 -15.94 -29.51 -31.61
C LYS A 671 -15.26 -28.18 -31.86
N ASN A 672 -14.53 -27.64 -30.88
CA ASN A 672 -13.80 -26.40 -31.04
C ASN A 672 -12.33 -26.63 -30.75
N LYS A 673 -11.47 -25.96 -31.51
CA LYS A 673 -10.01 -26.03 -31.41
C LYS A 673 -9.45 -24.61 -31.49
N LEU A 674 -8.65 -24.23 -30.50
CA LEU A 674 -7.97 -22.93 -30.47
C LEU A 674 -6.47 -23.16 -30.62
N THR A 675 -5.81 -22.36 -31.44
CA THR A 675 -4.36 -22.45 -31.67
C THR A 675 -3.68 -21.13 -31.33
N MET A 676 -2.75 -21.13 -30.37
CA MET A 676 -2.02 -19.94 -29.95
C MET A 676 -0.50 -20.14 -29.99
N ILE A 677 0.21 -19.02 -30.10
CA ILE A 677 1.65 -18.91 -29.81
C ILE A 677 1.88 -17.83 -28.75
N ALA A 678 2.97 -17.97 -27.99
CA ALA A 678 3.42 -16.96 -27.04
C ALA A 678 4.74 -16.36 -27.50
N GLU A 679 4.88 -15.04 -27.42
CA GLU A 679 6.11 -14.31 -27.72
C GLU A 679 6.39 -13.26 -26.63
N PRO A 680 7.66 -12.92 -26.36
CA PRO A 680 8.00 -11.87 -25.41
C PRO A 680 7.51 -10.51 -25.92
N LEU A 681 6.98 -9.68 -25.02
CA LEU A 681 6.67 -8.28 -25.32
C LEU A 681 7.94 -7.43 -25.44
N GLU A 682 7.86 -6.37 -26.24
CA GLU A 682 8.93 -5.40 -26.39
C GLU A 682 9.23 -4.67 -25.07
N ARG A 683 10.50 -4.32 -24.86
CA ARG A 683 10.94 -3.65 -23.62
C ARG A 683 10.19 -2.33 -23.41
N GLY A 684 9.67 -2.15 -22.20
CA GLY A 684 8.93 -0.95 -21.78
C GLY A 684 7.45 -0.97 -22.14
N LEU A 685 6.96 -1.88 -23.00
CA LEU A 685 5.54 -1.94 -23.35
C LEU A 685 4.66 -2.40 -22.18
N ALA A 686 5.12 -3.39 -21.41
CA ALA A 686 4.44 -3.80 -20.18
C ALA A 686 4.32 -2.63 -19.17
N GLU A 687 5.36 -1.81 -19.03
CA GLU A 687 5.35 -0.65 -18.13
C GLU A 687 4.40 0.44 -18.61
N ASP A 688 4.33 0.68 -19.92
CA ASP A 688 3.38 1.62 -20.52
C ASP A 688 1.92 1.23 -20.27
N ILE A 689 1.58 -0.07 -20.36
CA ILE A 689 0.23 -0.57 -20.07
C ILE A 689 -0.10 -0.34 -18.60
N GLU A 690 0.81 -0.71 -17.70
CA GLU A 690 0.62 -0.56 -16.25
C GLU A 690 0.55 0.90 -15.79
N ASN A 691 1.28 1.78 -16.46
CA ASN A 691 1.21 3.22 -16.25
C ASN A 691 -0.05 3.85 -16.88
N GLU A 692 -0.88 3.08 -17.59
CA GLU A 692 -2.06 3.52 -18.35
C GLU A 692 -1.74 4.53 -19.47
N ALA A 693 -0.51 4.48 -20.03
CA ALA A 693 -0.17 5.22 -21.23
C ALA A 693 -0.99 4.72 -22.44
N VAL A 694 -1.48 3.49 -22.38
CA VAL A 694 -2.38 2.85 -23.33
C VAL A 694 -3.54 2.19 -22.59
N GLN A 695 -4.75 2.33 -23.13
CA GLN A 695 -5.96 1.74 -22.57
C GLN A 695 -6.75 1.02 -23.66
N ILE A 696 -7.29 -0.15 -23.35
CA ILE A 696 -8.11 -0.94 -24.28
C ILE A 696 -9.46 -0.28 -24.59
N SER A 697 -9.93 0.61 -23.71
CA SER A 697 -11.15 1.40 -23.90
C SER A 697 -11.04 2.47 -25.00
N TRP A 698 -9.82 2.77 -25.46
CA TRP A 698 -9.62 3.73 -26.54
C TRP A 698 -10.12 3.20 -27.87
N ASN A 699 -10.43 4.12 -28.78
CA ASN A 699 -10.75 3.75 -30.16
C ASN A 699 -9.57 3.00 -30.80
N ARG A 700 -9.86 1.90 -31.52
CA ARG A 700 -8.87 1.05 -32.21
C ARG A 700 -7.92 1.82 -33.13
N LYS A 701 -8.35 2.96 -33.69
CA LYS A 701 -7.48 3.83 -34.49
C LYS A 701 -6.37 4.46 -33.66
N LYS A 702 -6.71 5.05 -32.51
CA LYS A 702 -5.76 5.67 -31.58
C LYS A 702 -4.83 4.62 -30.97
N LEU A 703 -5.38 3.45 -30.65
CA LEU A 703 -4.61 2.29 -30.20
C LEU A 703 -3.58 1.88 -31.26
N GLY A 704 -4.01 1.70 -32.51
CA GLY A 704 -3.13 1.37 -33.62
C GLY A 704 -2.00 2.38 -33.85
N GLU A 705 -2.32 3.68 -33.81
CA GLU A 705 -1.33 4.76 -33.97
C GLU A 705 -0.27 4.75 -32.86
N PHE A 706 -0.66 4.45 -31.61
CA PHE A 706 0.27 4.35 -30.49
C PHE A 706 1.30 3.23 -30.69
N PHE A 707 0.82 2.01 -30.99
CA PHE A 707 1.68 0.85 -31.22
C PHE A 707 2.54 0.99 -32.47
N GLN A 708 2.01 1.60 -33.54
CA GLN A 708 2.79 1.88 -34.75
C GLN A 708 3.89 2.91 -34.48
N THR A 709 3.61 3.99 -33.76
CA THR A 709 4.55 5.10 -33.58
C THR A 709 5.64 4.79 -32.56
N LYS A 710 5.28 4.14 -31.43
CA LYS A 710 6.21 3.91 -30.33
C LYS A 710 6.96 2.58 -30.44
N TYR A 711 6.31 1.55 -30.97
CA TYR A 711 6.83 0.18 -31.01
C TYR A 711 6.97 -0.40 -32.42
N ASN A 712 6.70 0.40 -33.47
CA ASN A 712 6.79 -0.03 -34.88
C ASN A 712 5.95 -1.27 -35.21
N TRP A 713 4.81 -1.44 -34.55
CA TRP A 713 3.90 -2.54 -34.88
C TRP A 713 3.21 -2.33 -36.22
N ASP A 714 2.88 -3.43 -36.89
CA ASP A 714 2.00 -3.40 -38.04
C ASP A 714 0.59 -2.95 -37.63
N LEU A 715 -0.03 -2.13 -38.48
CA LEU A 715 -1.33 -1.53 -38.23
C LEU A 715 -2.44 -2.59 -38.16
N LEU A 716 -2.30 -3.70 -38.90
CA LEU A 716 -3.24 -4.82 -38.85
C LEU A 716 -3.21 -5.49 -37.47
N ALA A 717 -2.03 -5.88 -37.00
CA ALA A 717 -1.84 -6.50 -35.69
C ALA A 717 -2.22 -5.56 -34.53
N ALA A 718 -1.89 -4.27 -34.64
CA ALA A 718 -2.22 -3.29 -33.60
C ALA A 718 -3.73 -3.03 -33.47
N ARG A 719 -4.50 -3.21 -34.57
CA ARG A 719 -5.97 -3.08 -34.55
C ARG A 719 -6.70 -4.35 -34.12
N SER A 720 -6.00 -5.48 -34.10
CA SER A 720 -6.54 -6.78 -33.71
C SER A 720 -6.21 -7.17 -32.26
N ILE A 721 -5.74 -6.22 -31.45
CA ILE A 721 -5.62 -6.39 -30.00
C ILE A 721 -7.01 -6.58 -29.40
N TRP A 722 -7.20 -7.67 -28.66
CA TRP A 722 -8.48 -8.01 -28.03
C TRP A 722 -8.58 -7.54 -26.59
N ALA A 723 -7.54 -7.80 -25.80
CA ALA A 723 -7.52 -7.51 -24.38
C ALA A 723 -6.09 -7.42 -23.83
N PHE A 724 -5.99 -6.77 -22.67
CA PHE A 724 -4.84 -6.91 -21.78
C PHE A 724 -5.16 -7.90 -20.65
N GLY A 725 -4.14 -8.52 -20.07
CA GLY A 725 -4.29 -9.52 -19.01
C GLY A 725 -3.17 -9.44 -17.96
N PRO A 726 -3.40 -9.82 -16.69
CA PRO A 726 -4.58 -10.52 -16.16
C PRO A 726 -5.84 -9.66 -15.99
N ASP A 727 -5.68 -8.36 -15.77
CA ASP A 727 -6.79 -7.42 -15.71
C ASP A 727 -6.73 -6.49 -16.94
N ASN A 728 -7.68 -5.55 -17.07
CA ASN A 728 -7.71 -4.60 -18.19
C ASN A 728 -6.47 -3.68 -18.30
N ILE A 729 -5.65 -3.65 -17.26
CA ILE A 729 -4.39 -2.87 -17.15
C ILE A 729 -3.19 -3.82 -16.94
N GLY A 730 -3.36 -5.11 -17.25
CA GLY A 730 -2.34 -6.12 -17.02
C GLY A 730 -1.21 -6.10 -18.06
N PRO A 731 0.01 -6.54 -17.71
CA PRO A 731 1.22 -6.41 -18.54
C PRO A 731 1.34 -7.46 -19.67
N ASN A 732 0.22 -7.99 -20.17
CA ASN A 732 0.18 -8.98 -21.25
C ASN A 732 -0.82 -8.57 -22.33
N ILE A 733 -0.62 -9.03 -23.56
CA ILE A 733 -1.49 -8.66 -24.71
C ILE A 733 -2.01 -9.93 -25.39
N LEU A 734 -3.32 -9.97 -25.66
CA LEU A 734 -3.93 -10.94 -26.56
C LEU A 734 -4.21 -10.30 -27.92
N VAL A 735 -3.64 -10.88 -28.98
CA VAL A 735 -3.76 -10.43 -30.37
C VAL A 735 -4.42 -11.50 -31.23
N ASP A 736 -5.37 -11.10 -32.07
CA ASP A 736 -5.91 -11.94 -33.14
C ASP A 736 -5.06 -11.75 -34.41
N ASP A 737 -4.33 -12.81 -34.77
CA ASP A 737 -3.51 -12.87 -35.98
C ASP A 737 -4.09 -13.89 -36.98
N THR A 738 -5.39 -14.19 -36.87
CA THR A 738 -6.07 -15.11 -37.78
C THR A 738 -6.45 -14.42 -39.09
N LEU A 739 -6.25 -15.09 -40.21
CA LEU A 739 -6.64 -14.60 -41.53
C LEU A 739 -8.15 -14.82 -41.77
N PRO A 740 -8.90 -13.82 -42.28
CA PRO A 740 -10.32 -13.98 -42.61
C PRO A 740 -10.61 -15.08 -43.65
N SER A 741 -9.59 -15.51 -44.41
CA SER A 741 -9.68 -16.64 -45.35
C SER A 741 -9.70 -18.00 -44.67
N GLU A 742 -9.12 -18.10 -43.47
CA GLU A 742 -8.94 -19.35 -42.72
C GLU A 742 -10.02 -19.51 -41.65
N VAL A 743 -10.38 -18.42 -40.97
CA VAL A 743 -11.33 -18.43 -39.86
C VAL A 743 -12.53 -17.52 -40.13
N ASN A 744 -13.73 -18.04 -39.86
CA ASN A 744 -14.94 -17.23 -39.91
C ASN A 744 -14.97 -16.22 -38.75
N LYS A 745 -14.69 -14.95 -39.06
CA LYS A 745 -14.65 -13.86 -38.07
C LYS A 745 -15.97 -13.64 -37.32
N THR A 746 -17.12 -14.02 -37.88
CA THR A 746 -18.41 -13.89 -37.18
C THR A 746 -18.53 -14.86 -36.01
N LEU A 747 -18.17 -16.13 -36.24
CA LEU A 747 -18.11 -17.16 -35.20
C LEU A 747 -17.01 -16.85 -34.17
N LEU A 748 -15.85 -16.38 -34.63
CA LEU A 748 -14.76 -15.98 -33.76
C LEU A 748 -15.16 -14.84 -32.82
N SER A 749 -15.88 -13.84 -33.34
CA SER A 749 -16.38 -12.73 -32.53
C SER A 749 -17.42 -13.17 -31.50
N ALA A 750 -18.15 -14.27 -31.72
CA ALA A 750 -19.14 -14.78 -30.78
C ALA A 750 -18.50 -15.41 -29.53
N ILE A 751 -17.32 -16.02 -29.68
CA ILE A 751 -16.58 -16.62 -28.55
C ILE A 751 -15.52 -15.70 -27.94
N LYS A 752 -15.36 -14.49 -28.49
CA LYS A 752 -14.29 -13.54 -28.11
C LYS A 752 -14.23 -13.33 -26.60
N ASP A 753 -15.36 -13.03 -25.97
CA ASP A 753 -15.40 -12.71 -24.54
C ASP A 753 -15.04 -13.92 -23.67
N SER A 754 -15.42 -15.13 -24.09
CA SER A 754 -15.01 -16.38 -23.43
C SER A 754 -13.50 -16.64 -23.57
N VAL A 755 -12.91 -16.35 -24.73
CA VAL A 755 -11.46 -16.47 -24.92
C VAL A 755 -10.71 -15.43 -24.08
N VAL A 756 -11.21 -14.18 -24.03
CA VAL A 756 -10.63 -13.11 -23.21
C VAL A 756 -10.68 -13.48 -21.72
N GLN A 757 -11.81 -13.97 -21.22
CA GLN A 757 -11.94 -14.42 -19.83
C GLN A 757 -10.97 -15.57 -19.51
N GLY A 758 -10.86 -16.57 -20.41
CA GLY A 758 -9.91 -17.67 -20.24
C GLY A 758 -8.44 -17.21 -20.26
N PHE A 759 -8.11 -16.25 -21.13
CA PHE A 759 -6.77 -15.65 -21.21
C PHE A 759 -6.42 -14.80 -19.96
N GLN A 760 -7.35 -13.97 -19.49
CA GLN A 760 -7.17 -13.15 -18.29
C GLN A 760 -6.99 -14.03 -17.05
N TRP A 761 -7.79 -15.10 -16.94
CA TRP A 761 -7.63 -16.11 -15.89
C TRP A 761 -6.29 -16.82 -15.98
N ALA A 762 -5.90 -17.29 -17.18
CA ALA A 762 -4.59 -17.92 -17.39
C ALA A 762 -3.44 -17.00 -17.00
N SER A 763 -3.51 -15.72 -17.36
CA SER A 763 -2.48 -14.74 -17.04
C SER A 763 -2.41 -14.38 -15.56
N ARG A 764 -3.48 -14.61 -14.80
CA ARG A 764 -3.56 -14.29 -13.36
C ARG A 764 -2.85 -15.33 -12.52
N GLU A 765 -2.96 -16.60 -12.92
CA GLU A 765 -2.34 -17.72 -12.21
C GLU A 765 -1.03 -18.13 -12.87
N GLY A 766 -0.90 -18.25 -14.19
CA GLY A 766 0.34 -18.75 -14.78
C GLY A 766 0.61 -20.26 -14.52
N PRO A 767 1.33 -20.95 -15.41
CA PRO A 767 1.51 -22.40 -15.32
C PRO A 767 2.70 -22.88 -14.46
N LEU A 768 3.71 -22.05 -14.16
CA LEU A 768 4.92 -22.51 -13.45
C LEU A 768 4.70 -22.65 -11.96
N CYS A 769 4.11 -21.66 -11.31
CA CYS A 769 4.01 -21.59 -9.86
C CYS A 769 2.73 -20.90 -9.38
N GLU A 770 1.72 -20.79 -10.25
CA GLU A 770 0.47 -20.09 -9.96
C GLU A 770 0.69 -18.60 -9.55
N GLU A 771 1.72 -17.97 -10.14
CA GLU A 771 1.99 -16.54 -10.07
C GLU A 771 1.71 -15.81 -11.41
N PRO A 772 1.34 -14.53 -11.37
CA PRO A 772 0.88 -13.82 -12.57
C PRO A 772 1.92 -13.78 -13.69
N ILE A 773 1.44 -14.00 -14.91
CA ILE A 773 2.24 -13.87 -16.14
C ILE A 773 2.51 -12.39 -16.40
N ARG A 774 3.71 -12.06 -16.87
CA ARG A 774 4.17 -10.72 -17.20
C ARG A 774 4.98 -10.69 -18.49
N ASN A 775 4.79 -9.62 -19.27
CA ASN A 775 5.59 -9.31 -20.46
C ASN A 775 5.43 -10.34 -21.58
N VAL A 776 4.23 -10.91 -21.73
CA VAL A 776 3.94 -11.93 -22.75
C VAL A 776 2.83 -11.49 -23.70
N LYS A 777 3.05 -11.76 -24.98
CA LYS A 777 2.09 -11.55 -26.06
C LYS A 777 1.59 -12.89 -26.57
N PHE A 778 0.29 -13.09 -26.47
CA PHE A 778 -0.39 -14.27 -27.00
C PHE A 778 -1.02 -13.93 -28.34
N LYS A 779 -0.68 -14.69 -29.37
CA LYS A 779 -1.29 -14.56 -30.71
C LYS A 779 -2.19 -15.75 -30.97
N LEU A 780 -3.45 -15.47 -31.26
CA LEU A 780 -4.38 -16.46 -31.79
C LEU A 780 -4.14 -16.59 -33.30
N LEU A 781 -3.71 -17.78 -33.74
CA LEU A 781 -3.36 -18.04 -35.14
C LEU A 781 -4.48 -18.74 -35.91
N ASP A 782 -5.19 -19.65 -35.24
CA ASP A 782 -6.28 -20.41 -35.84
C ASP A 782 -7.35 -20.75 -34.79
N ALA A 783 -8.60 -20.85 -35.24
CA ALA A 783 -9.75 -21.19 -34.41
C ALA A 783 -10.80 -21.95 -35.23
N VAL A 784 -10.94 -23.25 -34.95
CA VAL A 784 -12.04 -24.07 -35.46
C VAL A 784 -13.18 -24.00 -34.44
N ILE A 785 -14.34 -23.53 -34.85
CA ILE A 785 -15.48 -23.29 -33.97
C ILE A 785 -16.71 -23.95 -34.58
N ALA A 786 -17.50 -24.65 -33.77
CA ALA A 786 -18.78 -25.21 -34.20
C ALA A 786 -19.77 -24.11 -34.60
N GLU A 787 -20.71 -24.40 -35.51
CA GLU A 787 -21.69 -23.39 -35.95
C GLU A 787 -22.81 -23.14 -34.93
N GLU A 788 -23.16 -24.15 -34.12
CA GLU A 788 -24.24 -24.05 -33.15
C GLU A 788 -23.76 -23.47 -31.80
N PRO A 789 -24.41 -22.42 -31.27
CA PRO A 789 -24.06 -21.78 -30.00
C PRO A 789 -23.95 -22.70 -28.79
N LEU A 790 -24.72 -23.79 -28.80
CA LEU A 790 -24.71 -24.80 -27.73
C LEU A 790 -23.32 -25.45 -27.56
N TYR A 791 -22.58 -25.63 -28.65
CA TYR A 791 -21.28 -26.32 -28.60
C TYR A 791 -20.11 -25.41 -28.26
N HIS A 792 -20.30 -24.09 -28.26
CA HIS A 792 -19.26 -23.10 -27.98
C HIS A 792 -19.67 -22.12 -26.87
N GLY A 793 -20.45 -22.62 -25.89
CA GLY A 793 -20.75 -21.89 -24.66
C GLY A 793 -19.52 -21.66 -23.77
N GLY A 794 -19.59 -20.66 -22.89
CA GLY A 794 -18.46 -20.21 -22.06
C GLY A 794 -17.79 -21.31 -21.25
N GLY A 795 -18.56 -22.21 -20.64
CA GLY A 795 -18.01 -23.34 -19.85
C GLY A 795 -17.13 -24.31 -20.63
N GLN A 796 -17.22 -24.34 -21.96
CA GLN A 796 -16.34 -25.15 -22.82
C GLN A 796 -15.12 -24.35 -23.28
N VAL A 797 -15.34 -23.12 -23.73
CA VAL A 797 -14.30 -22.29 -24.35
C VAL A 797 -13.34 -21.70 -23.33
N ILE A 798 -13.81 -21.25 -22.16
CA ILE A 798 -12.99 -20.58 -21.14
C ILE A 798 -11.85 -21.50 -20.64
N PRO A 799 -12.11 -22.74 -20.18
CA PRO A 799 -11.04 -23.63 -19.75
C PRO A 799 -10.10 -24.01 -20.91
N THR A 800 -10.63 -24.16 -22.12
CA THR A 800 -9.83 -24.50 -23.31
C THR A 800 -8.88 -23.36 -23.68
N ALA A 801 -9.36 -22.10 -23.64
CA ALA A 801 -8.56 -20.91 -23.83
C ALA A 801 -7.44 -20.79 -22.76
N ARG A 802 -7.74 -21.15 -21.51
CA ARG A 802 -6.73 -21.20 -20.44
C ARG A 802 -5.65 -22.25 -20.71
N ARG A 803 -6.04 -23.47 -21.09
CA ARG A 803 -5.09 -24.56 -21.41
C ARG A 803 -4.20 -24.21 -22.60
N VAL A 804 -4.76 -23.67 -23.69
CA VAL A 804 -3.95 -23.30 -24.86
C VAL A 804 -2.95 -22.20 -24.52
N ALA A 805 -3.33 -21.21 -23.70
CA ALA A 805 -2.40 -20.17 -23.23
C ALA A 805 -1.24 -20.79 -22.43
N TYR A 806 -1.51 -21.73 -21.50
CA TYR A 806 -0.47 -22.43 -20.76
C TYR A 806 0.45 -23.26 -21.65
N SER A 807 -0.11 -24.02 -22.59
CA SER A 807 0.70 -24.83 -23.52
C SER A 807 1.62 -23.96 -24.38
N ALA A 808 1.10 -22.83 -24.91
CA ALA A 808 1.88 -21.87 -25.68
C ALA A 808 3.00 -21.22 -24.83
N PHE A 809 2.71 -20.88 -23.57
CA PHE A 809 3.67 -20.31 -22.64
C PHE A 809 4.81 -21.30 -22.29
N LEU A 810 4.48 -22.55 -21.98
CA LEU A 810 5.48 -23.57 -21.63
C LEU A 810 6.43 -23.90 -22.79
N MET A 811 5.96 -23.78 -24.04
CA MET A 811 6.79 -23.97 -25.24
C MET A 811 7.66 -22.76 -25.60
N ALA A 812 7.45 -21.61 -24.94
CA ALA A 812 8.11 -20.34 -25.21
C ALA A 812 9.29 -20.05 -24.25
N THR A 813 10.04 -21.07 -23.83
CA THR A 813 11.20 -20.93 -22.91
C THR A 813 10.87 -20.10 -21.65
N PRO A 814 10.02 -20.62 -20.77
CA PRO A 814 9.51 -19.85 -19.65
C PRO A 814 10.60 -19.54 -18.62
N ARG A 815 10.47 -18.39 -17.96
CA ARG A 815 11.38 -17.88 -16.93
C ARG A 815 10.59 -17.26 -15.79
N LEU A 816 11.17 -17.30 -14.59
CA LEU A 816 10.65 -16.53 -13.46
C LEU A 816 11.23 -15.11 -13.47
N MET A 817 10.43 -14.16 -13.02
CA MET A 817 10.83 -12.80 -12.73
C MET A 817 10.74 -12.56 -11.22
N GLU A 818 11.84 -12.09 -10.63
CA GLU A 818 11.86 -11.60 -9.27
C GLU A 818 11.64 -10.08 -9.23
N PRO A 819 11.03 -9.57 -8.16
CA PRO A 819 10.86 -8.14 -7.98
C PRO A 819 12.14 -7.52 -7.44
N TYR A 820 12.50 -6.35 -7.99
CA TYR A 820 13.64 -5.56 -7.55
C TYR A 820 13.20 -4.28 -6.86
N TYR A 821 13.85 -4.01 -5.73
CA TYR A 821 13.71 -2.79 -4.98
C TYR A 821 14.76 -1.77 -5.40
N PHE A 822 14.31 -0.55 -5.63
CA PHE A 822 15.18 0.60 -5.66
C PHE A 822 15.45 1.04 -4.22
N VAL A 823 16.74 1.14 -3.89
CA VAL A 823 17.23 1.52 -2.57
C VAL A 823 17.94 2.85 -2.69
N GLU A 824 17.54 3.80 -1.87
CA GLU A 824 18.27 5.05 -1.68
C GLU A 824 18.87 5.04 -0.27
N VAL A 825 20.19 5.08 -0.20
CA VAL A 825 20.96 5.12 1.04
C VAL A 825 21.55 6.50 1.22
N THR A 826 21.31 7.11 2.38
CA THR A 826 22.03 8.30 2.82
C THR A 826 23.08 7.88 3.84
N ALA A 827 24.34 8.19 3.56
CA ALA A 827 25.46 7.81 4.42
C ALA A 827 26.54 8.90 4.45
N PRO A 828 27.30 9.05 5.55
CA PRO A 828 28.53 9.83 5.54
C PRO A 828 29.58 9.21 4.59
N ALA A 829 30.52 10.03 4.14
CA ALA A 829 31.60 9.60 3.23
C ALA A 829 32.35 8.35 3.74
N ASP A 830 32.61 8.26 5.04
CA ASP A 830 33.35 7.15 5.66
C ASP A 830 32.60 5.81 5.56
N CYS A 831 31.27 5.86 5.56
CA CYS A 831 30.41 4.68 5.54
C CYS A 831 30.10 4.16 4.13
N VAL A 832 30.42 4.90 3.07
CA VAL A 832 30.09 4.54 1.68
C VAL A 832 30.63 3.13 1.34
N SER A 833 31.90 2.85 1.68
CA SER A 833 32.51 1.54 1.43
C SER A 833 31.80 0.37 2.14
N ALA A 834 31.27 0.62 3.34
CA ALA A 834 30.48 -0.36 4.08
C ALA A 834 29.14 -0.63 3.37
N VAL A 835 28.48 0.39 2.81
CA VAL A 835 27.25 0.24 2.03
C VAL A 835 27.48 -0.69 0.83
N TYR A 836 28.55 -0.46 0.05
CA TYR A 836 28.92 -1.31 -1.08
C TYR A 836 29.17 -2.76 -0.65
N THR A 837 29.83 -2.96 0.50
CA THR A 837 30.12 -4.30 1.03
C THR A 837 28.83 -5.05 1.39
N VAL A 838 27.87 -4.39 2.04
CA VAL A 838 26.59 -4.99 2.41
C VAL A 838 25.73 -5.29 1.18
N LEU A 839 25.67 -4.36 0.21
CA LEU A 839 24.94 -4.56 -1.05
C LEU A 839 25.53 -5.71 -1.88
N ALA A 840 26.85 -5.81 -1.98
CA ALA A 840 27.52 -6.86 -2.75
C ALA A 840 27.22 -8.28 -2.23
N ARG A 841 27.00 -8.44 -0.91
CA ARG A 841 26.60 -9.73 -0.31
C ARG A 841 25.18 -10.15 -0.69
N ARG A 842 24.35 -9.21 -1.13
CA ARG A 842 22.90 -9.38 -1.37
C ARG A 842 22.53 -9.15 -2.84
N ARG A 843 23.46 -9.45 -3.76
CA ARG A 843 23.31 -9.25 -5.23
C ARG A 843 22.90 -7.82 -5.62
N GLY A 844 23.18 -6.85 -4.76
CA GLY A 844 22.83 -5.45 -4.98
C GLY A 844 23.78 -4.79 -5.98
N HIS A 845 23.23 -4.03 -6.91
CA HIS A 845 24.00 -3.25 -7.89
C HIS A 845 23.80 -1.75 -7.65
N VAL A 846 24.89 -1.04 -7.35
CA VAL A 846 24.87 0.42 -7.19
C VAL A 846 24.77 1.09 -8.56
N THR A 847 23.74 1.90 -8.76
CA THR A 847 23.51 2.64 -10.01
C THR A 847 24.20 4.00 -10.00
N GLN A 848 24.19 4.67 -8.85
CA GLN A 848 24.70 6.02 -8.74
C GLN A 848 25.19 6.28 -7.31
N ASP A 849 26.33 6.96 -7.21
CA ASP A 849 26.90 7.47 -5.98
C ASP A 849 27.20 8.96 -6.19
N LEU A 850 26.46 9.83 -5.48
CA LEU A 850 26.62 11.27 -5.56
C LEU A 850 26.70 11.91 -4.17
N PRO A 851 27.62 12.87 -3.96
CA PRO A 851 27.60 13.69 -2.76
C PRO A 851 26.36 14.61 -2.75
N ILE A 852 25.73 14.77 -1.59
CA ILE A 852 24.63 15.72 -1.42
C ILE A 852 25.22 17.14 -1.41
N PRO A 853 24.86 18.02 -2.36
CA PRO A 853 25.53 19.32 -2.46
C PRO A 853 25.30 20.18 -1.21
N GLY A 854 26.38 20.68 -0.61
CA GLY A 854 26.31 21.47 0.63
C GLY A 854 26.03 20.66 1.90
N SER A 855 26.16 19.33 1.87
CA SER A 855 26.10 18.43 3.03
C SER A 855 27.31 17.48 3.02
N PRO A 856 27.80 17.00 4.18
CA PRO A 856 28.85 15.97 4.24
C PRO A 856 28.37 14.55 3.90
N LEU A 857 27.08 14.40 3.56
CA LEU A 857 26.44 13.13 3.27
C LEU A 857 26.50 12.80 1.77
N TYR A 858 26.42 11.52 1.47
CA TYR A 858 26.33 10.93 0.14
C TYR A 858 24.99 10.23 -0.02
N THR A 859 24.44 10.30 -1.23
CA THR A 859 23.27 9.53 -1.65
C THR A 859 23.72 8.44 -2.60
N ILE A 860 23.55 7.19 -2.16
CA ILE A 860 23.87 5.99 -2.93
C ILE A 860 22.53 5.39 -3.39
N LYS A 861 22.34 5.32 -4.71
CA LYS A 861 21.18 4.69 -5.34
C LYS A 861 21.59 3.32 -5.83
N ALA A 862 20.80 2.30 -5.50
CA ALA A 862 21.09 0.92 -5.85
C ALA A 862 19.81 0.14 -6.15
N PHE A 863 19.98 -0.99 -6.83
CA PHE A 863 18.94 -2.00 -7.00
C PHE A 863 19.31 -3.25 -6.20
N ILE A 864 18.34 -3.81 -5.49
CA ILE A 864 18.47 -5.06 -4.75
C ILE A 864 17.28 -5.96 -5.08
N PRO A 865 17.47 -7.28 -5.27
CA PRO A 865 16.36 -8.22 -5.32
C PRO A 865 15.56 -8.14 -4.01
N ALA A 866 14.23 -8.11 -4.09
CA ALA A 866 13.40 -7.97 -2.90
C ALA A 866 13.56 -9.14 -1.92
N ILE A 867 13.83 -10.36 -2.42
CA ILE A 867 14.11 -11.53 -1.58
C ILE A 867 15.40 -11.37 -0.77
N ASP A 868 16.40 -10.67 -1.31
CA ASP A 868 17.66 -10.38 -0.63
C ASP A 868 17.62 -9.08 0.17
N SER A 869 16.49 -8.37 0.14
CA SER A 869 16.29 -7.13 0.90
C SER A 869 15.93 -7.37 2.36
N PHE A 870 15.57 -8.61 2.73
CA PHE A 870 15.16 -8.91 4.10
C PHE A 870 16.31 -8.70 5.10
N GLY A 871 16.09 -7.85 6.11
CA GLY A 871 17.08 -7.43 7.08
C GLY A 871 18.14 -6.47 6.55
N PHE A 872 18.04 -6.00 5.29
CA PHE A 872 19.05 -5.12 4.69
C PHE A 872 19.21 -3.80 5.46
N GLU A 873 18.11 -3.16 5.86
CA GLU A 873 18.18 -1.91 6.66
C GLU A 873 18.91 -2.16 7.99
N THR A 874 18.54 -3.22 8.69
CA THR A 874 19.12 -3.59 9.99
C THR A 874 20.61 -3.89 9.88
N ASP A 875 21.01 -4.68 8.87
CA ASP A 875 22.41 -5.02 8.62
C ASP A 875 23.22 -3.77 8.28
N LEU A 876 22.69 -2.91 7.41
CA LEU A 876 23.35 -1.68 6.99
C LEU A 876 23.57 -0.75 8.18
N ARG A 877 22.53 -0.55 8.99
CA ARG A 877 22.61 0.27 10.20
C ARG A 877 23.56 -0.34 11.22
N THR A 878 23.56 -1.66 11.41
CA THR A 878 24.47 -2.32 12.34
C THR A 878 25.93 -2.17 11.89
N HIS A 879 26.21 -2.40 10.61
CA HIS A 879 27.56 -2.27 10.04
C HIS A 879 28.08 -0.82 10.06
N THR A 880 27.20 0.17 9.97
CA THR A 880 27.55 1.60 9.95
C THR A 880 27.31 2.31 11.28
N GLN A 881 27.06 1.57 12.38
CA GLN A 881 26.77 2.11 13.71
C GLN A 881 25.58 3.11 13.72
N GLY A 882 24.61 2.87 12.85
CA GLY A 882 23.40 3.67 12.68
C GLY A 882 23.59 4.95 11.87
N GLN A 883 24.77 5.18 11.28
CA GLN A 883 25.06 6.39 10.50
C GLN A 883 24.46 6.36 9.10
N ALA A 884 24.47 5.20 8.43
CA ALA A 884 23.80 5.04 7.16
C ALA A 884 22.32 4.71 7.38
N PHE A 885 21.46 5.30 6.57
CA PHE A 885 20.03 5.03 6.57
C PHE A 885 19.58 4.74 5.15
N CYS A 886 18.71 3.76 4.96
CA CYS A 886 18.21 3.39 3.64
C CYS A 886 16.69 3.33 3.61
N LEU A 887 16.13 3.65 2.45
CA LEU A 887 14.75 3.36 2.11
C LEU A 887 14.71 2.49 0.86
N SER A 888 13.90 1.45 0.90
CA SER A 888 13.64 0.54 -0.21
C SER A 888 12.22 0.69 -0.73
N VAL A 889 12.05 0.67 -2.05
CA VAL A 889 10.72 0.67 -2.68
C VAL A 889 10.72 -0.21 -3.92
N PHE A 890 9.60 -0.88 -4.18
CA PHE A 890 9.42 -1.61 -5.43
C PHE A 890 9.62 -0.71 -6.66
N HIS A 891 10.41 -1.19 -7.61
CA HIS A 891 10.70 -0.46 -8.85
C HIS A 891 10.31 -1.26 -10.10
N HIS A 892 10.86 -2.46 -10.29
CA HIS A 892 10.65 -3.23 -11.51
C HIS A 892 10.80 -4.74 -11.26
N TRP A 893 10.52 -5.52 -12.29
CA TRP A 893 10.70 -6.97 -12.33
C TRP A 893 11.91 -7.29 -13.20
N GLN A 894 12.71 -8.27 -12.78
CA GLN A 894 13.86 -8.74 -13.55
C GLN A 894 13.85 -10.27 -13.60
N ILE A 895 14.33 -10.84 -14.71
CA ILE A 895 14.42 -12.28 -14.88
C ILE A 895 15.40 -12.87 -13.86
N VAL A 896 14.97 -13.91 -13.15
CA VAL A 896 15.81 -14.68 -12.24
C VAL A 896 16.84 -15.44 -13.09
N PRO A 897 18.14 -15.38 -12.74
CA PRO A 897 19.14 -16.17 -13.46
C PRO A 897 18.88 -17.67 -13.29
N GLY A 898 19.06 -18.42 -14.38
CA GLY A 898 18.80 -19.86 -14.43
C GLY A 898 17.55 -20.25 -15.21
N ASP A 899 17.31 -21.55 -15.27
CA ASP A 899 16.14 -22.14 -15.92
C ASP A 899 15.24 -22.80 -14.84
N PRO A 900 13.96 -22.38 -14.70
CA PRO A 900 13.06 -23.01 -13.72
C PRO A 900 12.72 -24.47 -14.06
N LEU A 901 12.81 -24.87 -15.33
CA LEU A 901 12.40 -26.20 -15.80
C LEU A 901 13.58 -27.20 -15.92
N ASP A 902 14.78 -26.81 -15.53
CA ASP A 902 15.96 -27.68 -15.58
C ASP A 902 15.93 -28.72 -14.44
N LYS A 903 15.54 -29.95 -14.79
CA LYS A 903 15.53 -31.11 -13.88
C LYS A 903 16.93 -31.65 -13.54
N SER A 904 17.99 -31.24 -14.25
CA SER A 904 19.35 -31.73 -13.98
C SER A 904 19.93 -31.16 -12.69
N ILE A 905 19.37 -30.05 -12.21
CA ILE A 905 19.81 -29.35 -11.01
C ILE A 905 19.08 -29.92 -9.79
N TYR A 906 19.83 -30.55 -8.90
CA TYR A 906 19.34 -30.96 -7.58
C TYR A 906 19.48 -29.82 -6.57
N ILE A 907 18.36 -29.40 -5.97
CA ILE A 907 18.32 -28.31 -4.98
C ILE A 907 18.41 -28.89 -3.56
N LYS A 908 19.41 -28.44 -2.81
CA LYS A 908 19.55 -28.80 -1.39
C LYS A 908 18.59 -27.94 -0.54
N PRO A 909 17.86 -28.51 0.44
CA PRO A 909 16.80 -27.78 1.16
C PRO A 909 17.23 -26.52 1.92
N LEU A 910 18.38 -26.57 2.62
CA LEU A 910 18.81 -25.53 3.57
C LEU A 910 20.06 -24.74 3.12
N GLU A 911 20.64 -25.06 1.97
CA GLU A 911 21.79 -24.33 1.45
C GLU A 911 21.33 -23.27 0.43
N PRO A 912 21.77 -22.00 0.54
CA PRO A 912 21.49 -20.99 -0.47
C PRO A 912 22.16 -21.38 -1.79
N GLN A 913 21.39 -21.35 -2.89
CA GLN A 913 21.90 -21.79 -4.19
C GLN A 913 22.68 -20.68 -4.91
N PRO A 914 23.65 -21.05 -5.78
CA PRO A 914 24.29 -20.12 -6.69
C PRO A 914 23.28 -19.45 -7.63
N ALA A 915 23.63 -18.26 -8.13
CA ALA A 915 22.76 -17.46 -8.99
C ALA A 915 22.17 -18.24 -10.18
N THR A 916 22.95 -19.11 -10.83
CA THR A 916 22.52 -19.88 -12.01
C THR A 916 21.40 -20.89 -11.75
N HIS A 917 21.18 -21.26 -10.48
CA HIS A 917 20.20 -22.29 -10.10
C HIS A 917 19.01 -21.70 -9.33
N LEU A 918 18.99 -20.38 -9.09
CA LEU A 918 17.96 -19.71 -8.29
C LEU A 918 16.57 -19.86 -8.89
N ALA A 919 16.43 -19.78 -10.22
CA ALA A 919 15.13 -19.94 -10.88
C ALA A 919 14.48 -21.30 -10.54
N ARG A 920 15.28 -22.37 -10.51
CA ARG A 920 14.82 -23.72 -10.17
C ARG A 920 14.46 -23.83 -8.69
N GLU A 921 15.31 -23.28 -7.81
CA GLU A 921 15.04 -23.23 -6.37
C GLU A 921 13.72 -22.51 -6.06
N PHE A 922 13.53 -21.31 -6.60
CA PHE A 922 12.34 -20.50 -6.36
C PHE A 922 11.08 -21.17 -6.91
N MET A 923 11.16 -21.80 -8.08
CA MET A 923 10.02 -22.53 -8.64
C MET A 923 9.62 -23.70 -7.72
N ILE A 924 10.55 -24.60 -7.38
CA ILE A 924 10.25 -25.77 -6.54
C ILE A 924 9.71 -25.36 -5.17
N LYS A 925 10.37 -24.42 -4.49
CA LYS A 925 9.96 -23.99 -3.15
C LYS A 925 8.58 -23.33 -3.17
N THR A 926 8.28 -22.51 -4.19
CA THR A 926 6.97 -21.87 -4.32
C THR A 926 5.88 -22.90 -4.63
N ARG A 927 6.14 -23.86 -5.52
CA ARG A 927 5.20 -24.95 -5.84
C ARG A 927 4.89 -25.82 -4.63
N ARG A 928 5.92 -26.25 -3.87
CA ARG A 928 5.73 -27.02 -2.64
C ARG A 928 4.88 -26.29 -1.61
N ARG A 929 5.11 -24.98 -1.43
CA ARG A 929 4.31 -24.15 -0.51
C ARG A 929 2.84 -24.05 -0.92
N LYS A 930 2.57 -23.95 -2.22
CA LYS A 930 1.20 -23.92 -2.75
C LYS A 930 0.53 -25.30 -2.78
N GLY A 931 1.22 -26.37 -2.40
CA GLY A 931 0.69 -27.74 -2.49
C GLY A 931 0.68 -28.32 -3.90
N LEU A 932 1.40 -27.71 -4.85
CA LEU A 932 1.52 -28.18 -6.23
C LEU A 932 2.59 -29.28 -6.34
N SER A 933 2.47 -30.12 -7.38
CA SER A 933 3.52 -31.08 -7.74
C SER A 933 4.87 -30.39 -7.93
N GLU A 934 5.98 -31.01 -7.53
CA GLU A 934 7.30 -30.37 -7.60
C GLU A 934 7.67 -29.90 -9.01
N ASP A 935 7.43 -30.75 -10.01
CA ASP A 935 7.61 -30.42 -11.42
C ASP A 935 6.29 -30.05 -12.11
N VAL A 936 6.41 -29.19 -13.13
CA VAL A 936 5.32 -28.89 -14.06
C VAL A 936 5.17 -30.09 -14.99
N SER A 937 4.09 -30.85 -14.82
CA SER A 937 3.76 -31.95 -15.73
C SER A 937 3.25 -31.39 -17.05
N VAL A 938 4.01 -31.57 -18.13
CA VAL A 938 3.60 -31.18 -19.49
C VAL A 938 2.27 -31.86 -19.85
N ASN A 939 2.06 -33.12 -19.45
CA ASN A 939 0.82 -33.86 -19.73
C ASN A 939 -0.47 -33.20 -19.16
N LYS A 940 -0.38 -32.28 -18.19
CA LYS A 940 -1.56 -31.61 -17.61
C LYS A 940 -2.24 -30.63 -18.58
N PHE A 941 -1.47 -30.05 -19.51
CA PHE A 941 -1.94 -28.92 -20.34
C PHE A 941 -2.00 -29.24 -21.83
N PHE A 942 -1.47 -30.39 -22.26
CA PHE A 942 -1.43 -30.80 -23.65
C PHE A 942 -2.44 -31.92 -23.88
N ASP A 943 -3.23 -31.80 -24.95
CA ASP A 943 -4.14 -32.88 -25.37
C ASP A 943 -3.33 -34.01 -26.05
N ASP A 944 -3.83 -35.25 -25.99
CA ASP A 944 -3.18 -36.43 -26.61
C ASP A 944 -2.74 -36.21 -28.07
N PRO A 945 -3.53 -35.55 -28.94
CA PRO A 945 -3.12 -35.27 -30.31
C PRO A 945 -1.90 -34.34 -30.39
N MET A 946 -1.78 -33.38 -29.48
CA MET A 946 -0.65 -32.45 -29.43
C MET A 946 0.60 -33.15 -28.86
N LEU A 947 0.45 -34.02 -27.86
CA LEU A 947 1.56 -34.86 -27.36
C LEU A 947 2.13 -35.76 -28.46
N LEU A 948 1.28 -36.29 -29.34
CA LEU A 948 1.70 -37.06 -30.51
C LEU A 948 2.45 -36.19 -31.55
N GLU A 949 2.04 -34.94 -31.75
CA GLU A 949 2.78 -34.00 -32.62
C GLU A 949 4.14 -33.61 -32.04
N LEU A 950 4.20 -33.39 -30.72
CA LEU A 950 5.46 -33.15 -30.00
C LEU A 950 6.43 -34.32 -30.11
N ALA A 951 5.92 -35.55 -29.97
CA ALA A 951 6.71 -36.77 -30.14
C ALA A 951 7.21 -36.95 -31.58
N LYS A 952 6.44 -36.53 -32.59
CA LYS A 952 6.86 -36.60 -34.01
C LYS A 952 7.95 -35.61 -34.38
N GLN A 953 8.08 -34.51 -33.64
CA GLN A 953 9.03 -33.44 -33.94
C GLN A 953 10.32 -33.51 -33.09
N ASP A 954 10.55 -34.62 -32.36
CA ASP A 954 11.71 -34.86 -31.49
C ASP A 954 11.97 -33.78 -30.42
N VAL A 955 10.99 -32.90 -30.15
CA VAL A 955 11.11 -31.82 -29.14
C VAL A 955 11.05 -32.38 -27.71
N MET A 956 10.53 -33.60 -27.53
CA MET A 956 10.44 -34.31 -26.25
C MET A 956 11.80 -34.63 -25.60
N PHE A 957 12.93 -34.59 -26.32
CA PHE A 957 14.23 -34.91 -25.72
C PHE A 957 14.78 -33.85 -24.75
N ASN A 958 14.16 -32.67 -24.66
CA ASN A 958 14.46 -31.66 -23.63
C ASN A 958 13.49 -31.72 -22.43
N TYR A 959 12.46 -32.58 -22.46
CA TYR A 959 11.47 -32.75 -21.39
C TYR A 959 11.07 -34.23 -21.29
N PRO A 960 11.78 -35.05 -20.49
CA PRO A 960 11.35 -36.41 -20.25
C PRO A 960 10.09 -36.44 -19.36
N ALA A 961 9.22 -37.39 -19.71
CA ALA A 961 7.83 -37.62 -19.29
C ALA A 961 7.49 -37.35 -17.81
#